data_AF-A0AA88L615-F1
#
_entry.id   AF-A0AA88L615-F1
#
_cell.length_a   1.000
_cell.length_b   1.000
_cell.length_c   1.000
_cell.angle_alpha   90.00
_cell.angle_beta   90.00
_cell.angle_gamma   90.00
#
_symmetry.space_group_name_H-M   'P 1'
#
loop_
_entity.id
_entity.type
_entity.pdbx_description
1 polymer ?
#
loop_
_entity_poly.entity_id
_entity_poly.type
_entity_poly.pdbx_seq_one_letter_code
_entity_poly.pdbx_strand_id
1 'polypeptide(L)'
;MTISKKLLVGAGVGCAIWWVIKKYRKTRNDKDRKKKEPKPNHEEIIYPASLALKEDKNDQNVRQRIVQMWQRCKDFYHFLMKKTEPDNKENTVVHPASQDQKDLTACQVRQTFINFFLKKDHNFIKGSSVIPHEGLGLKNSFTNSGMNQFVPIIKGETDMVKFTRVVNTQKCIRAGGKHNDFEDVGQDNYHHTFFEMLGNWSFGDYSKEEMYTWAWEFLTEELKLEKKRLYVTYFGGDESLSLKTDIESFHIWKKIYSKHLDENQIQKYIVKGYHENFWEMGQTGPCGPCSEIHYDRIGDRNAAKLVNTGDPDVIELWNIVFIRYNKDCDNRLTLLPKQHVDCGMGLERLVSIVQKKRSNYNTDLFTPLFNAIEQKSNIKKKYEEIHGAKDKDCVNMAYRIVADHIRCLTIAFSDDETLSPGNTGRKYVLRKILRRGVYYATEILKFEETSFGSLVHVVVKMLGKTFPELQKNPKRIEKIINAEEEQFRKTLTHGSSVFKKNVEKLEGTKIFPVEIAWTLKDTHGLPVSITKLMCEERGLKLDMKKFDEYERKAKEPRHTAITRARDIALAAVRDVALTEVRDIALTAAIDIALNEARYVASTATRQNTLTAARDAALTATRQVTSTAAKDVALNAARDLALALAETHISLTAAIDIVVTAARDIILTVARDIALTAAREIPLLGVRDIALTVAREIALTEPGDVASTAVRDIASTAVREFALFAARDIALFAVRETTLTEARDITLTAARYFALTAARDIAIIAQATRQCINKQKVAITAARDVALIAARHIVLTAATEIALTVARDVPLPAARDIALTAGRHMTVHQEKTVALTEVLGIPLTAARDISLTAARKVALTTVRDITLIAARAITLTAAREVAINTT
;
A
#
# COMPACT_ATOMS: atom_id res chain seq x y z
N MET A 1 -1.59 -22.91 42.20
CA MET A 1 -2.77 -22.04 41.95
C MET A 1 -3.75 -22.73 41.00
N THR A 2 -4.29 -23.88 41.38
CA THR A 2 -5.26 -24.61 40.54
C THR A 2 -6.39 -25.20 41.37
N ILE A 3 -6.81 -24.48 42.40
CA ILE A 3 -8.13 -24.67 43.00
C ILE A 3 -9.13 -23.87 42.15
N SER A 4 -9.55 -24.52 41.07
CA SER A 4 -10.93 -24.62 40.61
C SER A 4 -11.68 -23.34 40.20
N LYS A 5 -11.52 -22.96 38.91
CA LYS A 5 -12.55 -22.22 38.15
C LYS A 5 -13.91 -22.93 38.19
N LYS A 6 -13.94 -24.27 38.37
CA LYS A 6 -15.17 -25.07 38.54
C LYS A 6 -15.88 -24.77 39.87
N LEU A 7 -15.16 -24.51 40.97
CA LEU A 7 -15.71 -24.12 42.27
C LEU A 7 -16.24 -22.70 42.25
N LEU A 8 -15.55 -21.77 41.58
CA LEU A 8 -16.03 -20.39 41.49
C LEU A 8 -17.34 -20.26 40.70
N VAL A 9 -17.49 -21.03 39.62
CA VAL A 9 -18.74 -21.07 38.84
C VAL A 9 -19.85 -21.81 39.60
N GLY A 10 -19.53 -22.93 40.25
CA GLY A 10 -20.48 -23.65 41.10
C GLY A 10 -20.95 -22.83 42.30
N ALA A 11 -20.05 -22.11 42.97
CA ALA A 11 -20.36 -21.20 44.06
C ALA A 11 -21.18 -19.99 43.58
N GLY A 12 -20.91 -19.46 42.39
CA GLY A 12 -21.69 -18.37 41.79
C GLY A 12 -23.14 -18.75 41.50
N VAL A 13 -23.36 -19.95 40.94
CA VAL A 13 -24.72 -20.46 40.68
C VAL A 13 -25.45 -20.82 41.98
N GLY A 14 -24.76 -21.41 42.96
CA GLY A 14 -25.30 -21.67 44.30
C GLY A 14 -25.70 -20.39 45.04
N CYS A 15 -24.89 -19.33 44.96
CA CYS A 15 -25.20 -18.02 45.56
C CYS A 15 -26.39 -17.33 44.88
N ALA A 16 -26.55 -17.47 43.56
CA ALA A 16 -27.69 -16.90 42.83
C ALA A 16 -29.01 -17.60 43.21
N ILE A 17 -29.01 -18.93 43.32
CA ILE A 17 -30.18 -19.71 43.75
C ILE A 17 -30.52 -19.37 45.21
N TRP A 18 -29.51 -19.29 46.09
CA TRP A 18 -29.71 -18.90 47.49
C TRP A 18 -30.25 -17.46 47.63
N TRP A 19 -29.76 -16.51 46.83
CA TRP A 19 -30.25 -15.13 46.82
C TRP A 19 -31.71 -15.04 46.36
N VAL A 20 -32.11 -15.81 45.34
CA VAL A 20 -33.50 -15.87 44.88
C VAL A 20 -34.41 -16.51 45.93
N ILE A 21 -34.00 -17.60 46.58
CA ILE A 21 -34.75 -18.23 47.68
C ILE A 21 -34.89 -17.26 48.86
N LYS A 22 -33.83 -16.53 49.21
CA LYS A 22 -33.84 -15.54 50.29
C LYS A 22 -34.73 -14.34 49.95
N LYS A 23 -34.74 -13.89 48.69
CA LYS A 23 -35.61 -12.80 48.22
C LYS A 23 -37.09 -13.24 48.18
N TYR A 24 -37.36 -14.51 47.85
CA TYR A 24 -38.71 -15.09 47.84
C TYR A 24 -39.26 -15.34 49.25
N ARG A 25 -38.40 -15.69 50.22
CA ARG A 25 -38.77 -15.75 51.65
C ARG A 25 -38.97 -14.36 52.26
N LYS A 26 -38.29 -13.32 51.78
CA LYS A 26 -38.45 -11.93 52.28
C LYS A 26 -39.79 -11.29 51.91
N THR A 27 -40.53 -11.86 50.95
CA THR A 27 -41.86 -11.40 50.53
C THR A 27 -43.03 -12.08 51.26
N ARG A 28 -42.76 -12.99 52.22
CA ARG A 28 -43.79 -13.61 53.07
C ARG A 28 -43.40 -13.43 54.55
N ASN A 29 -44.12 -12.52 55.21
CA ASN A 29 -44.16 -12.24 56.64
C ASN A 29 -42.88 -11.74 57.34
N ASP A 30 -42.88 -10.42 57.59
CA ASP A 30 -42.47 -9.84 58.86
C ASP A 30 -43.22 -10.54 60.01
N LYS A 31 -42.47 -11.25 60.85
CA LYS A 31 -42.73 -11.68 62.24
C LYS A 31 -42.12 -13.07 62.44
N ASP A 32 -40.81 -13.09 62.67
CA ASP A 32 -40.17 -13.84 63.76
C ASP A 32 -38.65 -13.80 63.62
N ARG A 33 -38.05 -12.99 64.50
CA ARG A 33 -36.62 -12.86 64.69
C ARG A 33 -36.23 -13.82 65.82
N LYS A 34 -35.20 -14.64 65.57
CA LYS A 34 -34.25 -15.31 66.52
C LYS A 34 -34.20 -16.82 66.32
N LYS A 35 -33.16 -17.27 65.60
CA LYS A 35 -32.28 -18.38 66.00
C LYS A 35 -31.05 -18.39 65.09
N LYS A 36 -29.87 -18.49 65.69
CA LYS A 36 -28.58 -18.70 65.02
C LYS A 36 -28.52 -20.16 64.58
N GLU A 37 -28.19 -20.42 63.33
CA GLU A 37 -27.79 -21.77 62.88
C GLU A 37 -26.54 -21.71 61.97
N PRO A 38 -25.71 -22.76 61.99
CA PRO A 38 -24.29 -22.67 61.67
C PRO A 38 -24.00 -22.83 60.17
N LYS A 39 -22.82 -22.38 59.76
CA LYS A 39 -22.27 -22.62 58.41
C LYS A 39 -22.11 -24.14 58.18
N PRO A 40 -22.49 -24.71 57.03
CA PRO A 40 -22.15 -26.09 56.71
C PRO A 40 -20.67 -26.20 56.35
N ASN A 41 -20.01 -27.23 56.88
CA ASN A 41 -18.65 -27.61 56.49
C ASN A 41 -18.62 -28.18 55.06
N HIS A 42 -17.46 -28.02 54.42
CA HIS A 42 -17.14 -28.50 53.08
C HIS A 42 -17.11 -30.04 53.06
N GLU A 43 -18.24 -30.70 52.78
CA GLU A 43 -18.30 -32.01 52.09
C GLU A 43 -19.72 -32.58 51.85
N GLU A 44 -20.80 -31.94 52.30
CA GLU A 44 -22.17 -32.38 51.98
C GLU A 44 -22.86 -31.44 50.98
N ILE A 45 -22.63 -31.64 49.67
CA ILE A 45 -23.48 -31.06 48.60
C ILE A 45 -23.82 -32.14 47.58
N ILE A 46 -24.53 -33.19 48.01
CA ILE A 46 -25.49 -33.90 47.17
C ILE A 46 -26.71 -34.23 48.04
N TYR A 47 -27.52 -33.23 48.33
CA TYR A 47 -28.89 -33.46 48.78
C TYR A 47 -29.79 -33.51 47.52
N PRO A 48 -30.51 -34.62 47.25
CA PRO A 48 -31.46 -34.65 46.17
C PRO A 48 -32.61 -33.68 46.48
N ALA A 49 -32.92 -32.79 45.53
CA ALA A 49 -34.02 -31.81 45.61
C ALA A 49 -35.43 -32.45 45.72
N SER A 50 -35.54 -33.78 45.85
CA SER A 50 -36.79 -34.50 46.07
C SER A 50 -37.28 -34.46 47.53
N LEU A 51 -36.44 -34.10 48.51
CA LEU A 51 -36.85 -34.04 49.92
C LEU A 51 -37.35 -32.67 50.41
N ALA A 52 -37.16 -31.58 49.66
CA ALA A 52 -37.64 -30.24 50.05
C ALA A 52 -39.09 -29.94 49.58
N LEU A 53 -39.81 -30.95 49.07
CA LEU A 53 -41.17 -30.80 48.54
C LEU A 53 -42.26 -31.55 49.34
N LYS A 54 -41.90 -32.04 50.54
CA LYS A 54 -42.88 -32.38 51.57
C LYS A 54 -43.05 -31.17 52.46
N GLU A 55 -44.30 -30.72 52.62
CA GLU A 55 -44.72 -29.47 53.27
C GLU A 55 -44.63 -28.22 52.38
N ASP A 56 -45.56 -28.11 51.43
CA ASP A 56 -46.58 -27.05 51.42
C ASP A 56 -47.43 -27.20 50.14
N LYS A 57 -48.76 -27.22 50.27
CA LYS A 57 -49.70 -27.75 49.26
C LYS A 57 -50.23 -26.72 48.25
N ASN A 58 -49.85 -25.45 48.33
CA ASN A 58 -50.46 -24.41 47.50
C ASN A 58 -49.41 -23.58 46.75
N ASP A 59 -49.05 -24.01 45.54
CA ASP A 59 -48.93 -23.19 44.31
C ASP A 59 -48.16 -23.98 43.22
N GLN A 60 -48.90 -24.57 42.29
CA GLN A 60 -48.39 -25.45 41.24
C GLN A 60 -47.55 -24.69 40.19
N ASN A 61 -47.78 -23.39 40.02
CA ASN A 61 -47.04 -22.54 39.07
C ASN A 61 -45.61 -22.26 39.55
N VAL A 62 -45.41 -22.17 40.87
CA VAL A 62 -44.08 -21.93 41.45
C VAL A 62 -43.20 -23.16 41.31
N ARG A 63 -43.75 -24.36 41.53
CA ARG A 63 -43.04 -25.63 41.28
C ARG A 63 -42.58 -25.75 39.82
N GLN A 64 -43.46 -25.45 38.86
CA GLN A 64 -43.08 -25.48 37.44
C GLN A 64 -41.98 -24.47 37.10
N ARG A 65 -42.03 -23.24 37.63
CA ARG A 65 -41.00 -22.23 37.39
C ARG A 65 -39.64 -22.62 37.98
N ILE A 66 -39.63 -23.21 39.18
CA ILE A 66 -38.39 -23.69 39.81
C ILE A 66 -37.81 -24.88 39.03
N VAL A 67 -38.64 -25.81 38.57
CA VAL A 67 -38.19 -26.95 37.75
C VAL A 67 -37.65 -26.49 36.39
N GLN A 68 -38.33 -25.55 35.71
CA GLN A 68 -37.84 -24.98 34.45
C GLN A 68 -36.53 -24.21 34.63
N MET A 69 -36.39 -23.48 35.73
CA MET A 69 -35.16 -22.73 36.02
C MET A 69 -34.00 -23.68 36.36
N TRP A 70 -34.27 -24.75 37.11
CA TRP A 70 -33.29 -25.80 37.37
C TRP A 70 -32.85 -26.50 36.08
N GLN A 71 -33.79 -26.79 35.17
CA GLN A 71 -33.47 -27.39 33.89
C GLN A 71 -32.58 -26.46 33.05
N ARG A 72 -32.87 -25.16 32.99
CA ARG A 72 -32.02 -24.17 32.30
C ARG A 72 -30.62 -24.06 32.91
N CYS A 73 -30.50 -24.13 34.24
CA CYS A 73 -29.20 -24.16 34.91
C CYS A 73 -28.43 -25.46 34.61
N LYS A 74 -29.12 -26.59 34.53
CA LYS A 74 -28.54 -27.90 34.17
C LYS A 74 -28.06 -27.92 32.72
N ASP A 75 -28.84 -27.35 31.80
CA ASP A 75 -28.49 -27.25 30.39
C ASP A 75 -27.29 -26.30 30.20
N PHE A 76 -27.26 -25.19 30.95
CA PHE A 76 -26.12 -24.26 30.94
C PHE A 76 -24.85 -24.87 31.56
N TYR A 77 -24.99 -25.67 32.62
CA TYR A 77 -23.88 -26.44 33.19
C TYR A 77 -23.36 -27.50 32.22
N HIS A 78 -24.23 -28.25 31.55
CA HIS A 78 -23.82 -29.21 30.52
C HIS A 78 -23.16 -28.52 29.32
N PHE A 79 -23.65 -27.35 28.91
CA PHE A 79 -23.03 -26.54 27.86
C PHE A 79 -21.61 -26.09 28.24
N LEU A 80 -21.39 -25.70 29.49
CA LEU A 80 -20.05 -25.34 30.00
C LEU A 80 -19.12 -26.55 30.12
N MET A 81 -19.63 -27.71 30.59
CA MET A 81 -18.84 -28.93 30.74
C MET A 81 -18.44 -29.55 29.40
N LYS A 82 -19.30 -29.46 28.37
CA LYS A 82 -18.98 -29.90 26.98
C LYS A 82 -17.82 -29.14 26.34
N LYS A 83 -17.42 -28.00 26.89
CA LYS A 83 -16.29 -27.19 26.41
C LYS A 83 -14.97 -27.44 27.14
N THR A 84 -14.93 -28.31 28.16
CA THR A 84 -13.76 -28.44 29.05
C THR A 84 -13.41 -29.87 29.51
N GLU A 85 -13.48 -30.88 28.63
CA GLU A 85 -12.83 -32.18 28.86
C GLU A 85 -11.81 -32.51 27.76
N PRO A 86 -10.56 -32.85 28.13
CA PRO A 86 -9.62 -33.59 27.29
C PRO A 86 -9.78 -35.10 27.53
N ASP A 87 -9.90 -35.88 26.46
CA ASP A 87 -9.94 -37.35 26.50
C ASP A 87 -8.61 -37.91 27.02
N ASN A 88 -8.66 -38.59 28.17
CA ASN A 88 -7.57 -39.42 28.68
C ASN A 88 -8.16 -40.75 29.17
N LYS A 89 -7.88 -41.84 28.45
CA LYS A 89 -8.12 -43.22 28.90
C LYS A 89 -6.83 -44.02 28.75
N GLU A 90 -6.26 -44.44 29.87
CA GLU A 90 -5.19 -45.44 29.91
C GLU A 90 -5.75 -46.87 29.86
N ASN A 91 -5.07 -47.66 29.03
CA ASN A 91 -4.98 -49.10 28.85
C ASN A 91 -5.66 -50.05 29.86
N THR A 92 -6.58 -50.85 29.32
CA THR A 92 -6.66 -52.29 29.62
C THR A 92 -6.51 -53.05 28.30
N VAL A 93 -5.49 -53.92 28.26
CA VAL A 93 -5.12 -54.70 27.07
C VAL A 93 -6.14 -55.82 26.88
N VAL A 94 -6.98 -55.69 25.85
CA VAL A 94 -7.63 -56.79 25.16
C VAL A 94 -7.55 -56.42 23.68
N HIS A 95 -6.81 -57.19 22.88
CA HIS A 95 -6.69 -56.97 21.44
C HIS A 95 -8.04 -57.17 20.74
N PRO A 96 -8.54 -56.19 19.95
CA PRO A 96 -9.51 -56.45 18.91
C PRO A 96 -8.91 -56.15 17.53
N ALA A 97 -9.20 -57.03 16.58
CA ALA A 97 -8.84 -56.87 15.19
C ALA A 97 -9.33 -55.53 14.61
N SER A 98 -8.46 -54.90 13.81
CA SER A 98 -8.69 -53.83 12.81
C SER A 98 -10.05 -53.10 12.89
N GLN A 99 -10.08 -51.94 13.56
CA GLN A 99 -11.13 -50.94 13.37
C GLN A 99 -10.69 -49.95 12.27
N ASP A 100 -11.49 -49.85 11.21
CA ASP A 100 -11.33 -48.86 10.14
C ASP A 100 -11.27 -47.43 10.72
N GLN A 101 -10.09 -46.82 10.66
CA GLN A 101 -9.87 -45.44 11.04
C GLN A 101 -10.57 -44.54 10.02
N LYS A 102 -11.67 -43.89 10.42
CA LYS A 102 -12.39 -42.93 9.57
C LYS A 102 -11.44 -41.78 9.21
N ASP A 103 -11.14 -41.62 7.91
CA ASP A 103 -10.22 -40.57 7.43
C ASP A 103 -10.68 -39.17 7.86
N LEU A 104 -9.73 -38.27 8.14
CA LEU A 104 -10.03 -36.91 8.61
C LEU A 104 -10.75 -36.09 7.53
N THR A 105 -11.80 -35.37 7.94
CA THR A 105 -12.46 -34.37 7.08
C THR A 105 -11.56 -33.17 6.83
N ALA A 106 -11.79 -32.41 5.75
CA ALA A 106 -11.02 -31.20 5.47
C ALA A 106 -11.07 -30.16 6.59
N CYS A 107 -12.21 -30.08 7.29
CA CYS A 107 -12.36 -29.24 8.47
C CYS A 107 -11.41 -29.66 9.60
N GLN A 108 -11.30 -30.97 9.84
CA GLN A 108 -10.40 -31.52 10.85
C GLN A 108 -8.94 -31.36 10.44
N VAL A 109 -8.56 -31.66 9.19
CA VAL A 109 -7.19 -31.47 8.68
C VAL A 109 -6.71 -30.03 8.87
N ARG A 110 -7.54 -29.05 8.49
CA ARG A 110 -7.24 -27.61 8.71
C ARG A 110 -7.05 -27.29 10.18
N GLN A 111 -7.93 -27.78 11.05
CA GLN A 111 -7.86 -27.49 12.49
C GLN A 111 -6.66 -28.17 13.15
N THR A 112 -6.31 -29.39 12.73
CA THR A 112 -5.12 -30.10 13.19
C THR A 112 -3.85 -29.33 12.85
N PHE A 113 -3.74 -28.79 11.62
CA PHE A 113 -2.63 -27.93 11.23
C PHE A 113 -2.51 -26.69 12.13
N ILE A 114 -3.61 -25.95 12.30
CA ILE A 114 -3.62 -24.74 13.13
C ILE A 114 -3.24 -25.10 14.58
N ASN A 115 -3.87 -26.12 15.16
CA ASN A 115 -3.62 -26.55 16.54
C ASN A 115 -2.18 -27.03 16.74
N PHE A 116 -1.59 -27.70 15.75
CA PHE A 116 -0.21 -28.14 15.82
C PHE A 116 0.75 -26.96 16.00
N PHE A 117 0.61 -25.91 15.19
CA PHE A 117 1.45 -24.72 15.31
C PHE A 117 1.10 -23.83 16.51
N LEU A 118 -0.16 -23.80 16.96
CA LEU A 118 -0.51 -23.17 18.25
C LEU A 118 0.27 -23.78 19.43
N LYS A 119 0.55 -25.10 19.40
CA LYS A 119 1.38 -25.78 20.41
C LYS A 119 2.89 -25.43 20.28
N LYS A 120 3.32 -24.84 19.16
CA LYS A 120 4.70 -24.38 18.91
C LYS A 120 4.84 -22.86 19.07
N ASP A 121 3.92 -22.24 19.82
CA ASP A 121 3.85 -20.81 20.13
C ASP A 121 3.56 -19.89 18.93
N HIS A 122 2.96 -20.41 17.85
CA HIS A 122 2.44 -19.56 16.79
C HIS A 122 1.12 -18.90 17.19
N ASN A 123 0.95 -17.64 16.84
CA ASN A 123 -0.34 -16.95 17.00
C ASN A 123 -1.22 -17.20 15.78
N PHE A 124 -2.48 -17.59 16.01
CA PHE A 124 -3.44 -17.66 14.91
C PHE A 124 -3.84 -16.26 14.46
N ILE A 125 -3.63 -15.97 13.17
CA ILE A 125 -4.06 -14.72 12.53
C ILE A 125 -5.04 -15.06 11.42
N LYS A 126 -6.12 -14.29 11.30
CA LYS A 126 -7.08 -14.52 10.21
C LYS A 126 -6.40 -14.26 8.87
N GLY A 127 -6.64 -15.12 7.88
CA GLY A 127 -6.23 -14.85 6.50
C GLY A 127 -6.81 -13.53 5.98
N SER A 128 -6.04 -12.81 5.17
CA SER A 128 -6.46 -11.55 4.56
C SER A 128 -7.52 -11.76 3.47
N SER A 129 -8.06 -10.64 2.98
CA SER A 129 -8.89 -10.63 1.78
C SER A 129 -8.13 -11.20 0.57
N VAL A 130 -8.86 -11.80 -0.38
CA VAL A 130 -8.32 -12.13 -1.71
C VAL A 130 -8.02 -10.88 -2.54
N ILE A 131 -8.54 -9.72 -2.15
CA ILE A 131 -8.14 -8.42 -2.68
C ILE A 131 -6.95 -7.92 -1.87
N PRO A 132 -5.74 -7.85 -2.47
CA PRO A 132 -4.54 -7.46 -1.73
C PRO A 132 -4.60 -5.99 -1.34
N HIS A 133 -4.01 -5.65 -0.18
CA HIS A 133 -3.83 -4.27 0.25
C HIS A 133 -2.96 -3.47 -0.74
N GLU A 134 -3.16 -2.16 -0.79
CA GLU A 134 -2.38 -1.27 -1.65
C GLU A 134 -0.87 -1.36 -1.31
N GLY A 135 -0.01 -1.23 -2.33
CA GLY A 135 1.46 -1.25 -2.15
C GLY A 135 2.16 -2.60 -2.35
N LEU A 136 1.44 -3.72 -2.47
CA LEU A 136 2.04 -5.07 -2.59
C LEU A 136 2.58 -5.44 -3.98
N GLY A 137 2.60 -4.53 -4.96
CA GLY A 137 3.03 -4.84 -6.34
C GLY A 137 2.10 -5.77 -7.13
N LEU A 138 1.08 -6.36 -6.49
CA LEU A 138 0.04 -7.19 -7.12
C LEU A 138 -1.06 -6.35 -7.80
N LYS A 139 -0.66 -5.33 -8.55
CA LYS A 139 -1.58 -4.43 -9.25
C LYS A 139 -2.39 -5.26 -10.26
N ASN A 140 -3.71 -5.26 -10.13
CA ASN A 140 -4.66 -6.05 -10.93
C ASN A 140 -4.67 -7.58 -10.71
N SER A 141 -3.97 -8.12 -9.70
CA SER A 141 -4.03 -9.55 -9.34
C SER A 141 -4.57 -9.77 -7.91
N PHE A 142 -4.85 -11.02 -7.54
CA PHE A 142 -5.39 -11.41 -6.24
C PHE A 142 -4.27 -11.83 -5.28
N THR A 143 -4.60 -11.93 -4.00
CA THR A 143 -3.76 -12.60 -2.99
C THR A 143 -3.51 -14.04 -3.45
N ASN A 144 -2.24 -14.38 -3.71
CA ASN A 144 -1.84 -15.66 -4.30
C ASN A 144 -1.09 -16.57 -3.31
N SER A 145 -0.69 -16.03 -2.16
CA SER A 145 0.02 -16.71 -1.08
C SER A 145 -0.38 -16.15 0.30
N GLY A 146 -0.27 -16.98 1.34
CA GLY A 146 -0.44 -16.58 2.74
C GLY A 146 0.51 -15.46 3.18
N MET A 147 1.67 -15.35 2.55
CA MET A 147 2.69 -14.36 2.92
C MET A 147 2.34 -12.92 2.52
N ASN A 148 1.41 -12.71 1.59
CA ASN A 148 1.18 -11.37 1.01
C ASN A 148 0.80 -10.32 2.06
N GLN A 149 0.01 -10.68 3.08
CA GLN A 149 -0.37 -9.77 4.17
C GLN A 149 0.79 -9.44 5.13
N PHE A 150 1.87 -10.22 5.09
CA PHE A 150 3.03 -10.08 5.95
C PHE A 150 4.24 -9.43 5.25
N VAL A 151 4.12 -9.07 3.96
CA VAL A 151 5.20 -8.36 3.22
C VAL A 151 5.74 -7.15 3.99
N PRO A 152 4.90 -6.26 4.57
CA PRO A 152 5.42 -5.11 5.31
C PRO A 152 6.26 -5.51 6.53
N ILE A 153 5.90 -6.61 7.19
CA ILE A 153 6.66 -7.17 8.33
C ILE A 153 8.01 -7.71 7.84
N ILE A 154 8.00 -8.50 6.76
CA ILE A 154 9.20 -9.09 6.15
C ILE A 154 10.19 -8.02 5.69
N LYS A 155 9.69 -6.88 5.19
CA LYS A 155 10.51 -5.74 4.77
C LYS A 155 10.97 -4.86 5.94
N GLY A 156 10.45 -5.06 7.14
CA GLY A 156 10.73 -4.22 8.30
C GLY A 156 10.04 -2.85 8.26
N GLU A 157 8.96 -2.71 7.47
CA GLU A 157 8.16 -1.47 7.34
C GLU A 157 7.15 -1.30 8.49
N THR A 158 6.94 -2.32 9.33
CA THR A 158 5.99 -2.31 10.45
C THR A 158 6.57 -3.02 11.68
N ASP A 159 6.26 -2.51 12.88
CA ASP A 159 6.81 -3.04 14.13
C ASP A 159 6.39 -4.49 14.42
N MET A 160 7.39 -5.33 14.70
CA MET A 160 7.31 -6.79 14.81
C MET A 160 6.72 -7.31 16.14
N VAL A 161 6.44 -6.42 17.10
CA VAL A 161 6.39 -6.76 18.54
C VAL A 161 5.23 -7.70 18.93
N LYS A 162 4.22 -7.89 18.08
CA LYS A 162 3.06 -8.76 18.37
C LYS A 162 2.99 -10.05 17.55
N PHE A 163 3.85 -10.25 16.56
CA PHE A 163 3.65 -11.31 15.56
C PHE A 163 4.96 -12.04 15.23
N THR A 164 5.72 -12.51 16.22
CA THR A 164 6.99 -13.23 15.97
C THR A 164 6.79 -14.56 15.23
N ARG A 165 5.73 -15.30 15.59
CA ARG A 165 5.31 -16.56 14.97
C ARG A 165 3.82 -16.50 14.65
N VAL A 166 3.44 -16.89 13.43
CA VAL A 166 2.04 -16.81 12.97
C VAL A 166 1.63 -18.08 12.24
N VAL A 167 0.38 -18.51 12.40
CA VAL A 167 -0.24 -19.61 11.63
C VAL A 167 -1.62 -19.19 11.12
N ASN A 168 -1.99 -19.61 9.91
CA ASN A 168 -3.34 -19.40 9.38
C ASN A 168 -3.75 -20.42 8.29
N THR A 169 -4.99 -20.23 7.80
CA THR A 169 -5.39 -20.63 6.44
C THR A 169 -5.66 -19.34 5.64
N GLN A 170 -5.02 -19.19 4.48
CA GLN A 170 -5.21 -18.07 3.57
C GLN A 170 -6.07 -18.49 2.37
N LYS A 171 -7.02 -17.63 2.02
CA LYS A 171 -7.74 -17.69 0.74
C LYS A 171 -6.81 -17.21 -0.38
N CYS A 172 -6.51 -18.07 -1.35
CA CYS A 172 -5.62 -17.75 -2.46
C CYS A 172 -6.37 -17.86 -3.79
N ILE A 173 -6.16 -16.88 -4.69
CA ILE A 173 -6.65 -16.95 -6.07
C ILE A 173 -5.46 -16.85 -7.04
N ARG A 174 -5.28 -17.86 -7.89
CA ARG A 174 -4.26 -17.92 -8.95
C ARG A 174 -4.91 -17.90 -10.33
N ALA A 175 -5.28 -16.70 -10.77
CA ALA A 175 -5.92 -16.48 -12.07
C ALA A 175 -5.34 -15.26 -12.83
N GLY A 176 -4.10 -14.88 -12.52
CA GLY A 176 -3.40 -13.78 -13.18
C GLY A 176 -2.04 -13.42 -12.56
N GLY A 177 -1.18 -12.77 -13.34
CA GLY A 177 0.20 -12.46 -12.94
C GLY A 177 1.17 -13.62 -13.20
N LYS A 178 2.28 -13.68 -12.44
CA LYS A 178 3.30 -14.74 -12.55
C LYS A 178 2.73 -16.12 -12.20
N HIS A 179 1.89 -16.19 -11.17
CA HIS A 179 1.25 -17.41 -10.69
C HIS A 179 -0.18 -17.48 -11.24
N ASN A 180 -0.38 -18.23 -12.32
CA ASN A 180 -1.65 -18.28 -13.04
C ASN A 180 -1.98 -19.71 -13.48
N ASP A 181 -2.85 -20.36 -12.71
CA ASP A 181 -3.25 -21.75 -12.93
C ASP A 181 -4.58 -21.83 -13.71
N PHE A 182 -5.06 -20.69 -14.23
CA PHE A 182 -6.40 -20.58 -14.83
C PHE A 182 -6.62 -21.56 -16.00
N GLU A 183 -5.64 -21.76 -16.88
CA GLU A 183 -5.81 -22.63 -18.05
C GLU A 183 -5.77 -24.13 -17.68
N ASP A 184 -5.06 -24.50 -16.63
CA ASP A 184 -4.88 -25.90 -16.18
C ASP A 184 -6.08 -26.42 -15.38
N VAL A 185 -6.83 -25.52 -14.74
CA VAL A 185 -8.02 -25.86 -13.96
C VAL A 185 -9.03 -26.64 -14.79
N GLY A 186 -9.37 -27.84 -14.30
CA GLY A 186 -10.27 -28.78 -14.94
C GLY A 186 -9.59 -29.80 -15.86
N GLN A 187 -8.41 -29.48 -16.41
CA GLN A 187 -7.65 -30.40 -17.25
C GLN A 187 -6.97 -31.49 -16.40
N ASP A 188 -6.36 -31.07 -15.29
CA ASP A 188 -5.79 -31.98 -14.30
C ASP A 188 -6.67 -32.10 -13.03
N ASN A 189 -6.11 -32.79 -12.04
CA ASN A 189 -6.78 -33.18 -10.81
C ASN A 189 -6.32 -32.39 -9.57
N TYR A 190 -5.44 -31.40 -9.72
CA TYR A 190 -4.77 -30.77 -8.59
C TYR A 190 -4.60 -29.24 -8.65
N HIS A 191 -4.79 -28.59 -9.80
CA HIS A 191 -4.85 -27.13 -9.93
C HIS A 191 -6.27 -26.59 -9.71
N HIS A 192 -6.33 -25.43 -9.07
CA HIS A 192 -7.55 -24.71 -8.70
C HIS A 192 -7.36 -23.21 -8.96
N THR A 193 -8.43 -22.50 -9.35
CA THR A 193 -8.35 -21.03 -9.38
C THR A 193 -8.39 -20.47 -7.97
N PHE A 194 -9.19 -21.09 -7.08
CA PHE A 194 -9.26 -20.76 -5.66
C PHE A 194 -8.88 -21.98 -4.82
N PHE A 195 -7.97 -21.79 -3.88
CA PHE A 195 -7.57 -22.81 -2.93
C PHE A 195 -7.24 -22.20 -1.57
N GLU A 196 -7.16 -23.05 -0.55
CA GLU A 196 -6.71 -22.66 0.78
C GLU A 196 -5.23 -23.01 0.97
N MET A 197 -4.43 -22.01 1.32
CA MET A 197 -3.04 -22.21 1.69
C MET A 197 -2.92 -22.24 3.22
N LEU A 198 -2.59 -23.40 3.76
CA LEU A 198 -2.15 -23.56 5.15
C LEU A 198 -0.74 -23.00 5.26
N GLY A 199 -0.54 -22.03 6.15
CA GLY A 199 0.76 -21.41 6.29
C GLY A 199 1.15 -21.12 7.72
N ASN A 200 2.46 -21.14 7.95
CA ASN A 200 3.09 -20.76 9.20
C ASN A 200 4.33 -19.91 8.90
N TRP A 201 4.55 -18.88 9.71
CA TRP A 201 5.58 -17.87 9.48
C TRP A 201 6.45 -17.66 10.71
N SER A 202 7.75 -17.44 10.47
CA SER A 202 8.73 -16.97 11.45
C SER A 202 9.22 -15.59 11.04
N PHE A 203 9.07 -14.59 11.90
CA PHE A 203 9.55 -13.24 11.65
C PHE A 203 10.83 -12.96 12.43
N GLY A 204 11.95 -13.55 12.00
CA GLY A 204 13.26 -13.33 12.62
C GLY A 204 13.47 -14.10 13.92
N ASP A 205 12.91 -15.31 14.01
CA ASP A 205 12.97 -16.20 15.16
C ASP A 205 13.55 -17.58 14.75
N TYR A 206 12.75 -18.64 14.65
CA TYR A 206 13.22 -19.96 14.21
C TYR A 206 13.59 -20.00 12.72
N SER A 207 14.43 -20.98 12.32
CA SER A 207 14.96 -21.13 10.95
C SER A 207 14.76 -22.56 10.44
N LYS A 208 15.70 -23.09 9.66
CA LYS A 208 15.62 -24.38 8.94
C LYS A 208 15.45 -25.59 9.86
N GLU A 209 16.25 -25.69 10.93
CA GLU A 209 16.30 -26.91 11.76
C GLU A 209 14.96 -27.19 12.46
N GLU A 210 14.40 -26.17 13.10
CA GLU A 210 13.08 -26.28 13.73
C GLU A 210 11.99 -26.54 12.69
N MET A 211 12.00 -25.80 11.59
CA MET A 211 10.93 -25.88 10.59
C MET A 211 10.87 -27.25 9.92
N TYR A 212 12.00 -27.80 9.47
CA TYR A 212 12.02 -29.15 8.86
C TYR A 212 11.62 -30.23 9.86
N THR A 213 12.04 -30.09 11.13
CA THR A 213 11.63 -31.01 12.19
C THR A 213 10.13 -30.97 12.41
N TRP A 214 9.51 -29.79 12.48
CA TRP A 214 8.07 -29.65 12.67
C TRP A 214 7.26 -30.07 11.44
N ALA A 215 7.75 -29.80 10.23
CA ALA A 215 7.09 -30.27 9.02
C ALA A 215 7.05 -31.81 8.97
N TRP A 216 8.17 -32.45 9.31
CA TRP A 216 8.25 -33.91 9.41
C TRP A 216 7.34 -34.47 10.52
N GLU A 217 7.38 -33.88 11.71
CA GLU A 217 6.53 -34.26 12.86
C GLU A 217 5.04 -34.14 12.49
N PHE A 218 4.61 -33.04 11.87
CA PHE A 218 3.22 -32.86 11.45
C PHE A 218 2.78 -33.92 10.44
N LEU A 219 3.56 -34.14 9.38
CA LEU A 219 3.16 -35.07 8.31
C LEU A 219 3.20 -36.52 8.79
N THR A 220 4.23 -36.92 9.53
CA THR A 220 4.48 -38.34 9.84
C THR A 220 3.97 -38.77 11.21
N GLU A 221 3.94 -37.87 12.19
CA GLU A 221 3.52 -38.18 13.56
C GLU A 221 2.10 -37.70 13.88
N GLU A 222 1.67 -36.53 13.40
CA GLU A 222 0.29 -36.07 13.61
C GLU A 222 -0.67 -36.64 12.55
N LEU A 223 -0.32 -36.55 11.26
CA LEU A 223 -1.16 -37.06 10.16
C LEU A 223 -0.88 -38.51 9.77
N LYS A 224 0.15 -39.14 10.37
CA LYS A 224 0.51 -40.55 10.15
C LYS A 224 0.75 -40.91 8.69
N LEU A 225 1.28 -39.98 7.89
CA LEU A 225 1.69 -40.27 6.51
C LEU A 225 2.93 -41.16 6.49
N GLU A 226 3.00 -42.02 5.48
CA GLU A 226 4.11 -42.96 5.33
C GLU A 226 5.43 -42.24 4.99
N LYS A 227 6.43 -42.40 5.87
CA LYS A 227 7.76 -41.78 5.76
C LYS A 227 8.46 -42.07 4.43
N LYS A 228 8.28 -43.28 3.88
CA LYS A 228 8.92 -43.74 2.62
C LYS A 228 8.25 -43.19 1.35
N ARG A 229 7.16 -42.43 1.49
CA ARG A 229 6.48 -41.76 0.38
C ARG A 229 6.80 -40.27 0.30
N LEU A 230 7.51 -39.74 1.30
CA LEU A 230 7.93 -38.34 1.35
C LEU A 230 9.29 -38.18 0.67
N TYR A 231 9.37 -37.21 -0.23
CA TYR A 231 10.60 -36.78 -0.88
C TYR A 231 10.78 -35.31 -0.56
N VAL A 232 12.02 -34.86 -0.38
CA VAL A 232 12.32 -33.45 -0.07
C VAL A 232 13.30 -32.89 -1.08
N THR A 233 13.15 -31.61 -1.40
CA THR A 233 14.06 -30.90 -2.30
C THR A 233 14.90 -29.87 -1.55
N TYR A 234 16.09 -29.53 -2.07
CA TYR A 234 16.89 -28.41 -1.57
C TYR A 234 17.49 -27.60 -2.70
N PHE A 235 17.78 -26.32 -2.45
CA PHE A 235 18.26 -25.40 -3.46
C PHE A 235 19.68 -25.72 -3.94
N GLY A 236 19.81 -25.91 -5.24
CA GLY A 236 20.99 -26.37 -5.94
C GLY A 236 22.05 -25.29 -6.19
N GLY A 237 21.71 -24.02 -5.96
CA GLY A 237 22.51 -22.86 -6.35
C GLY A 237 22.07 -22.29 -7.70
N ASP A 238 22.41 -21.04 -7.94
CA ASP A 238 22.17 -20.34 -9.21
C ASP A 238 23.36 -19.41 -9.47
N GLU A 239 24.19 -19.76 -10.46
CA GLU A 239 25.36 -18.98 -10.84
C GLU A 239 24.99 -17.60 -11.40
N SER A 240 23.85 -17.49 -12.09
CA SER A 240 23.38 -16.22 -12.66
C SER A 240 23.03 -15.18 -11.59
N LEU A 241 22.59 -15.67 -10.42
CA LEU A 241 22.27 -14.84 -9.25
C LEU A 241 23.40 -14.82 -8.21
N SER A 242 24.56 -15.44 -8.51
CA SER A 242 25.69 -15.60 -7.59
C SER A 242 25.30 -16.28 -6.25
N LEU A 243 24.37 -17.24 -6.30
CA LEU A 243 23.89 -17.98 -5.13
C LEU A 243 24.48 -19.40 -5.08
N LYS A 244 25.03 -19.77 -3.93
CA LYS A 244 25.59 -21.11 -3.69
C LYS A 244 24.50 -22.14 -3.37
N THR A 245 24.85 -23.41 -3.55
CA THR A 245 24.01 -24.55 -3.11
C THR A 245 23.71 -24.47 -1.62
N ASP A 246 22.46 -24.76 -1.24
CA ASP A 246 22.00 -24.82 0.15
C ASP A 246 22.33 -26.17 0.81
N ILE A 247 23.61 -26.36 1.11
CA ILE A 247 24.14 -27.59 1.73
C ILE A 247 23.61 -27.79 3.16
N GLU A 248 23.29 -26.70 3.86
CA GLU A 248 22.70 -26.74 5.21
C GLU A 248 21.38 -27.52 5.21
N SER A 249 20.48 -27.22 4.25
CA SER A 249 19.21 -27.94 4.13
C SER A 249 19.39 -29.43 3.84
N PHE A 250 20.36 -29.78 3.00
CA PHE A 250 20.70 -31.19 2.73
C PHE A 250 21.09 -31.93 4.01
N HIS A 251 21.96 -31.34 4.84
CA HIS A 251 22.41 -31.98 6.08
C HIS A 251 21.30 -32.13 7.13
N ILE A 252 20.44 -31.12 7.27
CA ILE A 252 19.32 -31.20 8.22
C ILE A 252 18.33 -32.30 7.78
N TRP A 253 17.97 -32.36 6.50
CA TRP A 253 17.13 -33.44 5.99
C TRP A 253 17.77 -34.82 6.16
N LYS A 254 19.08 -34.95 5.88
CA LYS A 254 19.82 -36.20 6.11
C LYS A 254 19.73 -36.64 7.57
N LYS A 255 19.86 -35.70 8.52
CA LYS A 255 19.72 -35.93 9.98
C LYS A 255 18.31 -36.32 10.39
N ILE A 256 17.27 -35.81 9.72
CA ILE A 256 15.87 -36.18 10.00
C ILE A 256 15.60 -37.60 9.50
N TYR A 257 15.98 -37.91 8.25
CA TYR A 257 15.76 -39.23 7.65
C TYR A 257 16.57 -40.34 8.34
N SER A 258 17.78 -40.06 8.82
CA SER A 258 18.62 -41.07 9.50
C SER A 258 18.02 -41.61 10.80
N LYS A 259 17.04 -40.92 11.39
CA LYS A 259 16.28 -41.42 12.54
C LYS A 259 15.26 -42.49 12.18
N HIS A 260 14.99 -42.70 10.89
CA HIS A 260 13.88 -43.51 10.41
C HIS A 260 14.22 -44.46 9.26
N LEU A 261 15.31 -44.20 8.52
CA LEU A 261 15.74 -44.97 7.35
C LEU A 261 17.24 -45.25 7.40
N ASP A 262 17.66 -46.36 6.79
CA ASP A 262 19.06 -46.73 6.66
C ASP A 262 19.84 -45.73 5.80
N GLU A 263 21.10 -45.46 6.16
CA GLU A 263 21.91 -44.41 5.52
C GLU A 263 22.07 -44.59 4.00
N ASN A 264 22.19 -45.85 3.55
CA ASN A 264 22.27 -46.21 2.13
C ASN A 264 20.99 -45.90 1.33
N GLN A 265 19.86 -45.65 2.01
CA GLN A 265 18.57 -45.36 1.39
C GLN A 265 18.20 -43.87 1.43
N ILE A 266 18.89 -43.04 2.22
CA ILE A 266 18.48 -41.63 2.44
C ILE A 266 18.64 -40.80 1.17
N GLN A 267 19.72 -41.00 0.42
CA GLN A 267 20.08 -40.11 -0.69
C GLN A 267 19.00 -40.02 -1.79
N LYS A 268 18.22 -41.08 -2.01
CA LYS A 268 17.12 -41.07 -2.99
C LYS A 268 15.92 -40.22 -2.56
N TYR A 269 15.77 -39.91 -1.27
CA TYR A 269 14.67 -39.10 -0.75
C TYR A 269 14.98 -37.60 -0.70
N ILE A 270 16.25 -37.22 -0.91
CA ILE A 270 16.70 -35.82 -0.86
C ILE A 270 17.18 -35.43 -2.26
N VAL A 271 16.34 -34.69 -2.98
CA VAL A 271 16.55 -34.32 -4.38
C VAL A 271 17.12 -32.90 -4.45
N LYS A 272 18.13 -32.69 -5.30
CA LYS A 272 18.66 -31.36 -5.58
C LYS A 272 17.82 -30.70 -6.67
N GLY A 273 17.18 -29.57 -6.39
CA GLY A 273 16.46 -28.77 -7.40
C GLY A 273 17.14 -27.42 -7.63
N TYR A 274 16.81 -26.71 -8.72
CA TYR A 274 17.51 -25.47 -9.10
C TYR A 274 16.53 -24.30 -9.09
N HIS A 275 15.97 -23.95 -10.25
CA HIS A 275 15.03 -22.84 -10.38
C HIS A 275 13.75 -23.07 -9.56
N GLU A 276 13.32 -24.32 -9.40
CA GLU A 276 12.14 -24.69 -8.62
C GLU A 276 12.31 -24.39 -7.13
N ASN A 277 13.55 -24.46 -6.63
CA ASN A 277 13.89 -24.26 -5.24
C ASN A 277 14.32 -22.82 -4.90
N PHE A 278 13.97 -21.84 -5.74
CA PHE A 278 14.12 -20.42 -5.44
C PHE A 278 12.78 -19.70 -5.60
N TRP A 279 12.19 -19.32 -4.47
CA TRP A 279 10.84 -18.78 -4.45
C TRP A 279 10.82 -17.26 -4.52
N GLU A 280 9.89 -16.72 -5.32
CA GLU A 280 9.67 -15.29 -5.49
C GLU A 280 8.17 -14.96 -5.49
N MET A 281 7.78 -13.90 -4.76
CA MET A 281 6.39 -13.45 -4.67
C MET A 281 5.86 -12.91 -6.01
N GLY A 282 6.72 -12.22 -6.76
CA GLY A 282 6.39 -11.53 -8.00
C GLY A 282 7.65 -11.14 -8.75
N GLN A 283 7.56 -10.13 -9.62
CA GLN A 283 8.74 -9.59 -10.31
C GLN A 283 9.71 -8.88 -9.35
N THR A 284 9.18 -8.29 -8.27
CA THR A 284 9.94 -7.63 -7.21
C THR A 284 9.41 -8.05 -5.84
N GLY A 285 10.21 -7.84 -4.79
CA GLY A 285 9.84 -8.09 -3.40
C GLY A 285 10.65 -9.20 -2.72
N PRO A 286 10.23 -9.63 -1.52
CA PRO A 286 10.95 -10.65 -0.75
C PRO A 286 11.00 -12.00 -1.47
N CYS A 287 12.16 -12.65 -1.40
CA CYS A 287 12.46 -13.93 -2.03
C CYS A 287 13.55 -14.72 -1.27
N GLY A 288 13.73 -15.97 -1.65
CA GLY A 288 14.79 -16.80 -1.08
C GLY A 288 14.76 -18.26 -1.51
N PRO A 289 15.81 -19.02 -1.15
CA PRO A 289 15.84 -20.46 -1.38
C PRO A 289 14.71 -21.14 -0.60
N CYS A 290 14.18 -22.21 -1.16
CA CYS A 290 13.14 -23.01 -0.52
C CYS A 290 13.43 -24.51 -0.60
N SER A 291 12.73 -25.25 0.24
CA SER A 291 12.72 -26.71 0.27
C SER A 291 11.28 -27.16 0.19
N GLU A 292 10.99 -28.07 -0.73
CA GLU A 292 9.64 -28.59 -0.94
C GLU A 292 9.57 -30.03 -0.44
N ILE A 293 8.42 -30.38 0.14
CA ILE A 293 8.08 -31.76 0.49
C ILE A 293 7.10 -32.26 -0.56
N HIS A 294 7.46 -33.37 -1.20
CA HIS A 294 6.71 -34.07 -2.24
C HIS A 294 6.18 -35.39 -1.70
N TYR A 295 5.03 -35.83 -2.19
CA TYR A 295 4.40 -37.09 -1.79
C TYR A 295 4.14 -38.00 -2.98
N ASP A 296 4.65 -39.24 -2.91
CA ASP A 296 4.34 -40.31 -3.88
C ASP A 296 3.05 -41.04 -3.50
N ARG A 297 2.01 -40.85 -4.32
CA ARG A 297 0.70 -41.49 -4.15
C ARG A 297 0.73 -42.99 -4.40
N ILE A 298 1.68 -43.48 -5.21
CA ILE A 298 1.77 -44.91 -5.53
C ILE A 298 2.49 -45.65 -4.38
N GLY A 299 3.68 -45.18 -3.99
CA GLY A 299 4.51 -45.82 -2.96
C GLY A 299 5.26 -47.04 -3.49
N ASP A 300 6.06 -47.66 -2.61
CA ASP A 300 6.85 -48.87 -2.89
C ASP A 300 7.74 -48.82 -4.14
N ARG A 301 8.13 -47.61 -4.55
CA ARG A 301 9.02 -47.34 -5.69
C ARG A 301 10.01 -46.23 -5.35
N ASN A 302 10.99 -46.02 -6.23
CA ASN A 302 11.84 -44.84 -6.16
C ASN A 302 11.31 -43.74 -7.10
N ALA A 303 10.55 -42.81 -6.54
CA ALA A 303 9.97 -41.68 -7.27
C ALA A 303 10.89 -40.45 -7.38
N ALA A 304 12.16 -40.51 -6.96
CA ALA A 304 13.07 -39.36 -6.94
C ALA A 304 13.20 -38.64 -8.29
N LYS A 305 13.18 -39.40 -9.39
CA LYS A 305 13.28 -38.87 -10.76
C LYS A 305 11.99 -38.19 -11.26
N LEU A 306 10.88 -38.37 -10.55
CA LEU A 306 9.56 -37.82 -10.88
C LEU A 306 9.24 -36.55 -10.06
N VAL A 307 10.06 -36.25 -9.05
CA VAL A 307 9.95 -35.00 -8.27
C VAL A 307 10.18 -33.82 -9.21
N ASN A 308 9.28 -32.84 -9.17
CA ASN A 308 9.30 -31.65 -10.03
C ASN A 308 9.23 -31.90 -11.55
N THR A 309 8.76 -33.08 -12.00
CA THR A 309 8.55 -33.36 -13.43
C THR A 309 7.11 -33.14 -13.90
N GLY A 310 6.21 -32.68 -13.03
CA GLY A 310 4.78 -32.53 -13.32
C GLY A 310 3.99 -33.85 -13.30
N ASP A 311 4.53 -34.91 -12.71
CA ASP A 311 3.84 -36.20 -12.56
C ASP A 311 2.64 -36.06 -11.60
N PRO A 312 1.42 -36.49 -11.98
CA PRO A 312 0.23 -36.33 -11.14
C PRO A 312 0.19 -37.22 -9.90
N ASP A 313 1.00 -38.28 -9.85
CA ASP A 313 1.12 -39.18 -8.69
C ASP A 313 2.29 -38.78 -7.76
N VAL A 314 3.15 -37.84 -8.16
CA VAL A 314 4.25 -37.30 -7.32
C VAL A 314 4.07 -35.80 -7.18
N ILE A 315 3.35 -35.41 -6.13
CA ILE A 315 2.87 -34.03 -5.98
C ILE A 315 3.62 -33.24 -4.93
N GLU A 316 3.88 -31.97 -5.22
CA GLU A 316 4.34 -30.99 -4.24
C GLU A 316 3.24 -30.78 -3.19
N LEU A 317 3.56 -31.08 -1.93
CA LEU A 317 2.65 -30.99 -0.80
C LEU A 317 2.86 -29.69 -0.02
N TRP A 318 4.11 -29.38 0.33
CA TRP A 318 4.44 -28.28 1.23
C TRP A 318 5.73 -27.58 0.79
N ASN A 319 5.66 -26.28 0.52
CA ASN A 319 6.82 -25.45 0.22
C ASN A 319 7.26 -24.66 1.46
N ILE A 320 8.54 -24.73 1.80
CA ILE A 320 9.17 -24.10 2.96
C ILE A 320 10.24 -23.13 2.43
N VAL A 321 9.93 -21.84 2.47
CA VAL A 321 10.76 -20.76 1.91
C VAL A 321 11.53 -20.05 3.02
N PHE A 322 12.83 -19.88 2.81
CA PHE A 322 13.72 -19.12 3.69
C PHE A 322 13.97 -17.74 3.09
N ILE A 323 13.08 -16.82 3.44
CA ILE A 323 13.10 -15.45 2.94
C ILE A 323 14.33 -14.74 3.53
N ARG A 324 15.25 -14.37 2.64
CA ARG A 324 16.54 -13.76 2.99
C ARG A 324 16.87 -12.56 2.10
N TYR A 325 16.29 -12.50 0.92
CA TYR A 325 16.59 -11.50 -0.08
C TYR A 325 15.36 -10.67 -0.41
N ASN A 326 15.58 -9.49 -0.95
CA ASN A 326 14.58 -8.68 -1.61
C ASN A 326 15.07 -8.36 -3.03
N LYS A 327 14.25 -8.71 -4.02
CA LYS A 327 14.53 -8.50 -5.45
C LYS A 327 13.98 -7.16 -5.90
N ASP A 328 14.84 -6.34 -6.51
CA ASP A 328 14.45 -5.07 -7.12
C ASP A 328 14.01 -5.22 -8.60
N CYS A 329 13.68 -4.10 -9.24
CA CYS A 329 13.24 -4.09 -10.65
C CYS A 329 14.35 -4.44 -11.65
N ASP A 330 15.62 -4.38 -11.23
CA ASP A 330 16.79 -4.69 -12.06
C ASP A 330 17.26 -6.14 -11.84
N ASN A 331 16.43 -6.97 -11.19
CA ASN A 331 16.72 -8.33 -10.76
C ASN A 331 17.89 -8.47 -9.77
N ARG A 332 18.30 -7.39 -9.08
CA ARG A 332 19.35 -7.47 -8.06
C ARG A 332 18.75 -7.94 -6.74
N LEU A 333 19.52 -8.78 -6.04
CA LEU A 333 19.14 -9.33 -4.74
C LEU A 333 19.83 -8.54 -3.63
N THR A 334 19.03 -7.93 -2.76
CA THR A 334 19.49 -7.24 -1.55
C THR A 334 19.20 -8.08 -0.32
N LEU A 335 20.10 -8.12 0.67
CA LEU A 335 19.87 -8.88 1.90
C LEU A 335 18.84 -8.17 2.79
N LEU A 336 17.90 -8.94 3.34
CA LEU A 336 16.97 -8.46 4.36
C LEU A 336 17.65 -8.37 5.74
N PRO A 337 17.20 -7.48 6.63
CA PRO A 337 17.79 -7.30 7.96
C PRO A 337 17.74 -8.55 8.84
N LYS A 338 16.71 -9.37 8.65
CA LYS A 338 16.50 -10.65 9.35
C LYS A 338 16.12 -11.72 8.34
N GLN A 339 16.39 -12.97 8.71
CA GLN A 339 15.89 -14.13 7.97
C GLN A 339 14.49 -14.48 8.47
N HIS A 340 13.61 -14.83 7.54
CA HIS A 340 12.24 -15.18 7.83
C HIS A 340 11.91 -16.56 7.24
N VAL A 341 10.92 -17.23 7.81
CA VAL A 341 10.38 -18.48 7.27
C VAL A 341 8.98 -18.21 6.77
N ASP A 342 8.70 -18.60 5.53
CA ASP A 342 7.39 -18.58 4.90
C ASP A 342 7.05 -19.99 4.44
N CYS A 343 5.93 -20.54 4.92
CA CYS A 343 5.51 -21.89 4.58
C CYS A 343 4.13 -21.86 3.93
N GLY A 344 3.96 -22.64 2.87
CA GLY A 344 2.69 -22.78 2.16
C GLY A 344 2.39 -24.23 1.80
N MET A 345 1.28 -24.75 2.29
CA MET A 345 0.76 -26.10 1.97
C MET A 345 -0.67 -25.99 1.47
N GLY A 346 -0.95 -26.56 0.30
CA GLY A 346 -2.30 -26.56 -0.26
C GLY A 346 -3.22 -27.51 0.51
N LEU A 347 -4.28 -26.98 1.13
CA LEU A 347 -5.22 -27.79 1.91
C LEU A 347 -5.86 -28.88 1.06
N GLU A 348 -6.31 -28.55 -0.14
CA GLU A 348 -6.96 -29.49 -1.07
C GLU A 348 -6.05 -30.68 -1.41
N ARG A 349 -4.75 -30.42 -1.63
CA ARG A 349 -3.74 -31.45 -1.89
C ARG A 349 -3.57 -32.33 -0.65
N LEU A 350 -3.37 -31.72 0.52
CA LEU A 350 -3.19 -32.45 1.78
C LEU A 350 -4.40 -33.34 2.10
N VAL A 351 -5.60 -32.81 1.99
CA VAL A 351 -6.85 -33.55 2.25
C VAL A 351 -6.98 -34.73 1.30
N SER A 352 -6.64 -34.56 0.01
CA SER A 352 -6.68 -35.67 -0.94
C SER A 352 -5.73 -36.81 -0.55
N ILE A 353 -4.54 -36.50 -0.01
CA ILE A 353 -3.59 -37.50 0.47
C ILE A 353 -4.13 -38.20 1.72
N VAL A 354 -4.59 -37.42 2.71
CA VAL A 354 -5.12 -37.94 3.98
C VAL A 354 -6.34 -38.83 3.76
N GLN A 355 -7.21 -38.48 2.81
CA GLN A 355 -8.39 -39.28 2.43
C GLN A 355 -8.10 -40.33 1.37
N LYS A 356 -6.83 -40.55 1.01
CA LYS A 356 -6.38 -41.56 0.03
C LYS A 356 -7.08 -41.44 -1.33
N LYS A 357 -7.32 -40.21 -1.78
CA LYS A 357 -7.90 -39.86 -3.08
C LYS A 357 -6.80 -39.45 -4.06
N ARG A 358 -6.93 -39.82 -5.34
CA ARG A 358 -5.93 -39.43 -6.36
C ARG A 358 -6.17 -38.00 -6.87
N SER A 359 -7.41 -37.52 -6.80
CA SER A 359 -7.82 -36.18 -7.19
C SER A 359 -8.23 -35.31 -6.00
N ASN A 360 -7.84 -34.02 -6.05
CA ASN A 360 -8.31 -33.01 -5.10
C ASN A 360 -9.84 -32.89 -5.14
N TYR A 361 -10.42 -33.08 -6.32
CA TYR A 361 -11.85 -32.98 -6.58
C TYR A 361 -12.66 -34.16 -6.04
N ASN A 362 -12.03 -35.25 -5.61
CA ASN A 362 -12.72 -36.42 -5.04
C ASN A 362 -12.73 -36.42 -3.50
N THR A 363 -12.61 -35.24 -2.90
CA THR A 363 -12.59 -35.03 -1.44
C THR A 363 -13.90 -34.45 -0.92
N ASP A 364 -14.08 -34.44 0.40
CA ASP A 364 -15.22 -33.80 1.06
C ASP A 364 -15.33 -32.27 0.80
N LEU A 365 -14.28 -31.65 0.26
CA LEU A 365 -14.26 -30.25 -0.20
C LEU A 365 -15.01 -30.01 -1.52
N PHE A 366 -15.36 -31.05 -2.27
CA PHE A 366 -16.01 -30.91 -3.58
C PHE A 366 -17.26 -31.77 -3.75
N THR A 367 -17.38 -32.89 -3.01
CA THR A 367 -18.55 -33.78 -3.10
C THR A 367 -19.90 -33.06 -3.00
N PRO A 368 -20.11 -32.10 -2.07
CA PRO A 368 -21.40 -31.40 -2.00
C PRO A 368 -21.71 -30.54 -3.22
N LEU A 369 -20.68 -29.96 -3.87
CA LEU A 369 -20.84 -29.20 -5.11
C LEU A 369 -21.13 -30.12 -6.29
N PHE A 370 -20.44 -31.25 -6.40
CA PHE A 370 -20.70 -32.22 -7.47
C PHE A 370 -22.12 -32.78 -7.38
N ASN A 371 -22.61 -33.09 -6.18
CA ASN A 371 -24.01 -33.51 -6.01
C ASN A 371 -25.01 -32.43 -6.45
N ALA A 372 -24.73 -31.16 -6.16
CA ALA A 372 -25.58 -30.05 -6.59
C ALA A 372 -25.52 -29.82 -8.12
N ILE A 373 -24.34 -29.99 -8.73
CA ILE A 373 -24.15 -29.91 -10.17
C ILE A 373 -24.91 -31.05 -10.88
N GLU A 374 -24.82 -32.28 -10.36
CA GLU A 374 -25.55 -33.44 -10.88
C GLU A 374 -27.06 -33.18 -10.90
N GLN A 375 -27.60 -32.62 -9.81
CA GLN A 375 -29.03 -32.29 -9.71
C GLN A 375 -29.49 -31.21 -10.69
N LYS A 376 -28.59 -30.30 -11.08
CA LYS A 376 -28.87 -29.21 -12.03
C LYS A 376 -28.60 -29.59 -13.48
N SER A 377 -27.81 -30.64 -13.70
CA SER A 377 -27.38 -31.06 -15.01
C SER A 377 -28.40 -31.97 -15.70
N ASN A 378 -28.72 -31.66 -16.95
CA ASN A 378 -29.67 -32.47 -17.73
C ASN A 378 -29.06 -33.72 -18.38
N ILE A 379 -27.74 -33.85 -18.38
CA ILE A 379 -27.08 -35.05 -18.92
C ILE A 379 -27.17 -36.24 -17.95
N LYS A 380 -27.52 -35.99 -16.66
CA LYS A 380 -27.69 -36.99 -15.60
C LYS A 380 -26.52 -37.97 -15.43
N LYS A 381 -25.31 -37.56 -15.82
CA LYS A 381 -24.07 -38.32 -15.60
C LYS A 381 -23.44 -37.89 -14.29
N LYS A 382 -23.04 -38.87 -13.48
CA LYS A 382 -22.26 -38.65 -12.26
C LYS A 382 -20.82 -38.30 -12.60
N TYR A 383 -20.17 -37.59 -11.69
CA TYR A 383 -18.74 -37.38 -11.76
C TYR A 383 -18.00 -38.71 -11.56
N GLU A 384 -17.06 -38.97 -12.46
CA GLU A 384 -16.11 -40.06 -12.41
C GLU A 384 -14.69 -39.48 -12.40
N GLU A 385 -13.75 -40.18 -11.77
CA GLU A 385 -12.36 -39.72 -11.64
C GLU A 385 -11.54 -39.96 -12.92
N ILE A 386 -12.05 -39.48 -14.05
CA ILE A 386 -11.43 -39.55 -15.37
C ILE A 386 -11.01 -38.15 -15.85
N HIS A 387 -9.88 -38.11 -16.58
CA HIS A 387 -9.26 -36.87 -17.06
C HIS A 387 -8.52 -37.10 -18.39
N GLY A 388 -8.18 -36.01 -19.07
CA GLY A 388 -7.48 -36.03 -20.36
C GLY A 388 -8.26 -36.77 -21.45
N ALA A 389 -7.56 -37.48 -22.33
CA ALA A 389 -8.14 -38.21 -23.46
C ALA A 389 -9.19 -39.28 -23.08
N LYS A 390 -9.26 -39.67 -21.80
CA LYS A 390 -10.28 -40.60 -21.28
C LYS A 390 -11.65 -39.93 -21.08
N ASP A 391 -11.68 -38.62 -20.82
CA ASP A 391 -12.90 -37.82 -20.62
C ASP A 391 -13.44 -37.32 -21.98
N LYS A 392 -13.86 -38.24 -22.85
CA LYS A 392 -14.17 -37.95 -24.27
C LYS A 392 -15.27 -36.92 -24.49
N ASP A 393 -16.22 -36.80 -23.55
CA ASP A 393 -17.33 -35.87 -23.61
C ASP A 393 -17.11 -34.61 -22.75
N CYS A 394 -15.92 -34.46 -22.16
CA CYS A 394 -15.52 -33.34 -21.32
C CYS A 394 -16.40 -33.13 -20.08
N VAL A 395 -17.22 -34.11 -19.69
CA VAL A 395 -18.19 -33.96 -18.61
C VAL A 395 -17.49 -33.82 -17.28
N ASN A 396 -16.46 -34.62 -17.01
CA ASN A 396 -15.76 -34.59 -15.73
C ASN A 396 -14.92 -33.33 -15.58
N MET A 397 -14.31 -32.86 -16.68
CA MET A 397 -13.70 -31.54 -16.76
C MET A 397 -14.73 -30.44 -16.45
N ALA A 398 -15.94 -30.51 -17.01
CA ALA A 398 -16.99 -29.53 -16.75
C ALA A 398 -17.40 -29.50 -15.27
N TYR A 399 -17.55 -30.67 -14.62
CA TYR A 399 -17.79 -30.75 -13.16
C TYR A 399 -16.70 -30.02 -12.37
N ARG A 400 -15.42 -30.32 -12.66
CA ARG A 400 -14.27 -29.69 -11.98
C ARG A 400 -14.26 -28.17 -12.16
N ILE A 401 -14.43 -27.69 -13.39
CA ILE A 401 -14.41 -26.26 -13.70
C ILE A 401 -15.58 -25.53 -13.04
N VAL A 402 -16.80 -26.06 -13.13
CA VAL A 402 -17.98 -25.43 -12.52
C VAL A 402 -17.83 -25.34 -11.00
N ALA A 403 -17.36 -26.41 -10.34
CA ALA A 403 -17.18 -26.42 -8.90
C ALA A 403 -16.04 -25.49 -8.42
N ASP A 404 -14.91 -25.46 -9.12
CA ASP A 404 -13.80 -24.56 -8.79
C ASP A 404 -14.20 -23.09 -9.00
N HIS A 405 -14.76 -22.76 -10.17
CA HIS A 405 -15.04 -21.38 -10.53
C HIS A 405 -16.13 -20.78 -9.64
N ILE A 406 -17.17 -21.53 -9.25
CA ILE A 406 -18.17 -21.00 -8.31
C ILE A 406 -17.59 -20.74 -6.92
N ARG A 407 -16.64 -21.57 -6.44
CA ARG A 407 -15.92 -21.31 -5.19
C ARG A 407 -15.14 -20.01 -5.27
N CYS A 408 -14.36 -19.84 -6.34
CA CYS A 408 -13.55 -18.65 -6.59
C CYS A 408 -14.39 -17.37 -6.63
N LEU A 409 -15.47 -17.37 -7.41
CA LEU A 409 -16.37 -16.22 -7.55
C LEU A 409 -17.07 -15.87 -6.24
N THR A 410 -17.54 -16.88 -5.51
CA THR A 410 -18.23 -16.68 -4.22
C THR A 410 -17.29 -16.05 -3.20
N ILE A 411 -16.03 -16.51 -3.13
CA ILE A 411 -15.02 -15.93 -2.26
C ILE A 411 -14.69 -14.49 -2.68
N ALA A 412 -14.42 -14.26 -3.97
CA ALA A 412 -14.02 -12.95 -4.47
C ALA A 412 -15.10 -11.87 -4.27
N PHE A 413 -16.37 -12.17 -4.56
CA PHE A 413 -17.47 -11.22 -4.37
C PHE A 413 -17.92 -11.04 -2.92
N SER A 414 -17.54 -11.97 -2.04
CA SER A 414 -17.77 -11.85 -0.59
C SER A 414 -16.74 -10.98 0.10
N ASP A 415 -15.51 -10.92 -0.43
CA ASP A 415 -14.40 -10.17 0.18
C ASP A 415 -14.43 -8.67 -0.16
N ASP A 416 -15.11 -8.28 -1.25
CA ASP A 416 -15.26 -6.89 -1.67
C ASP A 416 -16.66 -6.62 -2.26
N GLU A 417 -17.43 -5.78 -1.57
CA GLU A 417 -18.79 -5.41 -1.98
C GLU A 417 -18.85 -4.47 -3.19
N THR A 418 -17.74 -3.84 -3.56
CA THR A 418 -17.62 -2.97 -4.75
C THR A 418 -17.24 -3.75 -6.01
N LEU A 419 -16.86 -5.01 -5.84
CA LEU A 419 -16.43 -5.88 -6.91
C LEU A 419 -17.62 -6.42 -7.70
N SER A 420 -17.51 -6.33 -9.02
CA SER A 420 -18.47 -6.84 -9.99
C SER A 420 -17.72 -7.30 -11.24
N PRO A 421 -18.29 -8.19 -12.07
CA PRO A 421 -17.75 -8.47 -13.40
C PRO A 421 -17.55 -7.17 -14.21
N GLY A 422 -16.45 -7.08 -14.96
CA GLY A 422 -16.09 -5.86 -15.70
C GLY A 422 -15.06 -6.11 -16.80
N ASN A 423 -14.62 -5.05 -17.48
CA ASN A 423 -13.72 -5.13 -18.65
C ASN A 423 -12.24 -4.86 -18.34
N THR A 424 -11.91 -4.45 -17.11
CA THR A 424 -10.53 -4.07 -16.74
C THR A 424 -10.08 -4.73 -15.44
N GLY A 425 -8.77 -4.95 -15.32
CA GLY A 425 -8.12 -5.45 -14.11
C GLY A 425 -8.74 -6.74 -13.55
N ARG A 426 -8.90 -6.81 -12.23
CA ARG A 426 -9.47 -7.96 -11.51
C ARG A 426 -10.92 -8.24 -11.92
N LYS A 427 -11.70 -7.20 -12.22
CA LYS A 427 -13.09 -7.33 -12.68
C LYS A 427 -13.17 -8.12 -13.98
N TYR A 428 -12.19 -7.95 -14.87
CA TYR A 428 -12.06 -8.74 -16.10
C TYR A 428 -11.68 -10.20 -15.83
N VAL A 429 -10.76 -10.44 -14.90
CA VAL A 429 -10.40 -11.81 -14.51
C VAL A 429 -11.62 -12.58 -13.98
N LEU A 430 -12.41 -11.98 -13.08
CA LEU A 430 -13.63 -12.61 -12.58
C LEU A 430 -14.69 -12.79 -13.66
N ARG A 431 -14.84 -11.84 -14.58
CA ARG A 431 -15.70 -12.01 -15.76
C ARG A 431 -15.27 -13.22 -16.59
N LYS A 432 -13.96 -13.42 -16.83
CA LYS A 432 -13.46 -14.61 -17.55
C LYS A 432 -13.77 -15.91 -16.81
N ILE A 433 -13.51 -15.98 -15.51
CA ILE A 433 -13.80 -17.15 -14.66
C ILE A 433 -15.30 -17.47 -14.71
N LEU A 434 -16.16 -16.47 -14.50
CA LEU A 434 -17.60 -16.65 -14.55
C LEU A 434 -18.09 -17.12 -15.92
N ARG A 435 -17.66 -16.48 -17.02
CA ARG A 435 -18.07 -16.89 -18.37
C ARG A 435 -17.59 -18.29 -18.73
N ARG A 436 -16.39 -18.70 -18.29
CA ARG A 436 -15.91 -20.08 -18.48
C ARG A 436 -16.75 -21.08 -17.68
N GLY A 437 -17.09 -20.79 -16.43
CA GLY A 437 -17.97 -21.63 -15.62
C GLY A 437 -19.36 -21.78 -16.25
N VAL A 438 -19.96 -20.66 -16.69
CA VAL A 438 -21.26 -20.65 -17.38
C VAL A 438 -21.20 -21.41 -18.71
N TYR A 439 -20.11 -21.30 -19.47
CA TYR A 439 -19.91 -22.05 -20.71
C TYR A 439 -20.01 -23.57 -20.45
N TYR A 440 -19.22 -24.11 -19.52
CA TYR A 440 -19.25 -25.54 -19.21
C TYR A 440 -20.58 -26.00 -18.61
N ALA A 441 -21.20 -25.16 -17.76
CA ALA A 441 -22.53 -25.43 -17.22
C ALA A 441 -23.60 -25.51 -18.33
N THR A 442 -23.54 -24.63 -19.33
CA THR A 442 -24.56 -24.52 -20.39
C THR A 442 -24.29 -25.48 -21.55
N GLU A 443 -23.08 -25.48 -22.11
CA GLU A 443 -22.75 -26.22 -23.34
C GLU A 443 -22.45 -27.69 -23.09
N ILE A 444 -21.85 -28.05 -21.95
CA ILE A 444 -21.48 -29.43 -21.64
C ILE A 444 -22.48 -30.08 -20.67
N LEU A 445 -22.74 -29.45 -19.52
CA LEU A 445 -23.64 -29.99 -18.50
C LEU A 445 -25.13 -29.69 -18.76
N LYS A 446 -25.45 -28.90 -19.80
CA LYS A 446 -26.81 -28.63 -20.27
C LYS A 446 -27.75 -28.05 -19.19
N PHE A 447 -27.28 -27.11 -18.38
CA PHE A 447 -28.14 -26.35 -17.46
C PHE A 447 -29.20 -25.58 -18.27
N GLU A 448 -30.49 -25.80 -17.98
CA GLU A 448 -31.61 -25.19 -18.72
C GLU A 448 -31.82 -23.70 -18.40
N GLU A 449 -31.75 -23.34 -17.11
CA GLU A 449 -32.05 -22.00 -16.60
C GLU A 449 -30.80 -21.27 -16.11
N THR A 450 -30.90 -19.95 -15.91
CA THR A 450 -29.88 -19.14 -15.19
C THR A 450 -29.77 -19.61 -13.75
N SER A 451 -28.93 -20.63 -13.55
CA SER A 451 -28.88 -21.44 -12.35
C SER A 451 -27.46 -21.66 -11.86
N PHE A 452 -26.44 -21.17 -12.57
CA PHE A 452 -25.06 -21.23 -12.12
C PHE A 452 -24.89 -20.49 -10.78
N GLY A 453 -25.54 -19.33 -10.59
CA GLY A 453 -25.50 -18.61 -9.32
C GLY A 453 -26.17 -19.33 -8.14
N SER A 454 -27.07 -20.29 -8.38
CA SER A 454 -27.71 -21.04 -7.29
C SER A 454 -26.71 -21.91 -6.50
N LEU A 455 -25.57 -22.25 -7.11
CA LEU A 455 -24.48 -23.01 -6.47
C LEU A 455 -23.77 -22.21 -5.36
N VAL A 456 -23.93 -20.87 -5.30
CA VAL A 456 -23.37 -20.01 -4.23
C VAL A 456 -23.79 -20.50 -2.85
N HIS A 457 -25.05 -20.91 -2.67
CA HIS A 457 -25.56 -21.38 -1.37
C HIS A 457 -24.85 -22.64 -0.88
N VAL A 458 -24.43 -23.51 -1.80
CA VAL A 458 -23.67 -24.73 -1.48
C VAL A 458 -22.28 -24.34 -0.97
N VAL A 459 -21.59 -23.42 -1.65
CA VAL A 459 -20.28 -22.89 -1.22
C VAL A 459 -20.37 -22.27 0.17
N VAL A 460 -21.39 -21.44 0.43
CA VAL A 460 -21.60 -20.80 1.74
C VAL A 460 -21.82 -21.84 2.84
N LYS A 461 -22.56 -22.92 2.57
CA LYS A 461 -22.76 -24.01 3.54
C LYS A 461 -21.46 -24.75 3.85
N MET A 462 -20.61 -24.94 2.86
CA MET A 462 -19.34 -25.67 2.99
C MET A 462 -18.26 -24.84 3.70
N LEU A 463 -18.06 -23.60 3.26
CA LEU A 463 -16.94 -22.76 3.68
C LEU A 463 -17.33 -21.67 4.69
N GLY A 464 -18.62 -21.40 4.90
CA GLY A 464 -19.07 -20.28 5.72
C GLY A 464 -18.72 -20.37 7.20
N LYS A 465 -18.39 -21.56 7.73
CA LYS A 465 -17.84 -21.70 9.09
C LYS A 465 -16.38 -21.23 9.17
N THR A 466 -15.59 -21.54 8.15
CA THR A 466 -14.18 -21.16 8.03
C THR A 466 -14.03 -19.68 7.67
N PHE A 467 -14.90 -19.19 6.77
CA PHE A 467 -14.91 -17.82 6.28
C PHE A 467 -16.29 -17.17 6.54
N PRO A 468 -16.53 -16.63 7.76
CA PRO A 468 -17.82 -16.08 8.16
C PRO A 468 -18.33 -14.94 7.27
N GLU A 469 -17.44 -14.21 6.60
CA GLU A 469 -17.77 -13.19 5.61
C GLU A 469 -18.72 -13.69 4.51
N LEU A 470 -18.63 -14.97 4.12
CA LEU A 470 -19.50 -15.59 3.11
C LEU A 470 -20.99 -15.56 3.50
N GLN A 471 -21.28 -15.50 4.80
CA GLN A 471 -22.65 -15.53 5.31
C GLN A 471 -23.32 -14.15 5.29
N LYS A 472 -22.57 -13.05 5.07
CA LYS A 472 -23.10 -11.69 5.17
C LYS A 472 -24.18 -11.39 4.13
N ASN A 473 -23.92 -11.67 2.85
CA ASN A 473 -24.85 -11.34 1.77
C ASN A 473 -24.76 -12.30 0.56
N PRO A 474 -25.06 -13.59 0.74
CA PRO A 474 -24.97 -14.58 -0.35
C PRO A 474 -25.96 -14.31 -1.49
N LYS A 475 -27.13 -13.72 -1.19
CA LYS A 475 -28.13 -13.34 -2.20
C LYS A 475 -27.62 -12.26 -3.16
N ARG A 476 -26.81 -11.31 -2.70
CA ARG A 476 -26.16 -10.32 -3.57
C ARG A 476 -25.22 -11.01 -4.55
N ILE A 477 -24.39 -11.93 -4.07
CA ILE A 477 -23.41 -12.66 -4.89
C ILE A 477 -24.14 -13.46 -5.98
N GLU A 478 -25.18 -14.19 -5.61
CA GLU A 478 -26.04 -14.92 -6.54
C GLU A 478 -26.65 -13.99 -7.61
N LYS A 479 -27.20 -12.83 -7.22
CA LYS A 479 -27.74 -11.84 -8.19
C LYS A 479 -26.68 -11.33 -9.17
N ILE A 480 -25.47 -11.02 -8.69
CA ILE A 480 -24.37 -10.56 -9.55
C ILE A 480 -24.01 -11.64 -10.57
N ILE A 481 -23.92 -12.90 -10.12
CA ILE A 481 -23.58 -14.03 -10.97
C ILE A 481 -24.67 -14.28 -12.02
N ASN A 482 -25.94 -14.33 -11.59
CA ASN A 482 -27.08 -14.57 -12.48
C ASN A 482 -27.24 -13.45 -13.53
N ALA A 483 -26.97 -12.19 -13.18
CA ALA A 483 -27.05 -11.08 -14.12
C ALA A 483 -26.02 -11.19 -15.26
N GLU A 484 -24.76 -11.51 -14.94
CA GLU A 484 -23.73 -11.70 -15.97
C GLU A 484 -23.90 -13.05 -16.70
N GLU A 485 -24.44 -14.09 -16.05
CA GLU A 485 -24.85 -15.34 -16.71
C GLU A 485 -25.93 -15.08 -17.78
N GLU A 486 -26.99 -14.35 -17.44
CA GLU A 486 -28.08 -14.02 -18.39
C GLU A 486 -27.54 -13.22 -19.59
N GLN A 487 -26.71 -12.21 -19.32
CA GLN A 487 -26.09 -11.41 -20.37
C GLN A 487 -25.19 -12.28 -21.26
N PHE A 488 -24.36 -13.14 -20.66
CA PHE A 488 -23.43 -13.97 -21.40
C PHE A 488 -24.13 -15.08 -22.19
N ARG A 489 -25.20 -15.69 -21.68
CA ARG A 489 -25.96 -16.72 -22.42
C ARG A 489 -26.49 -16.19 -23.76
N LYS A 490 -27.03 -14.96 -23.78
CA LYS A 490 -27.49 -14.31 -25.03
C LYS A 490 -26.36 -14.21 -26.06
N THR A 491 -25.19 -13.75 -25.61
CA THR A 491 -23.98 -13.67 -26.43
C THR A 491 -23.47 -15.05 -26.85
N LEU A 492 -23.46 -16.03 -25.95
CA LEU A 492 -22.96 -17.38 -26.20
C LEU A 492 -23.81 -18.08 -27.26
N THR A 493 -25.13 -18.06 -27.16
CA THR A 493 -26.01 -18.69 -28.16
C THR A 493 -25.75 -18.14 -29.56
N HIS A 494 -25.66 -16.81 -29.70
CA HIS A 494 -25.40 -16.17 -30.98
C HIS A 494 -23.97 -16.45 -31.48
N GLY A 495 -22.95 -16.24 -30.63
CA GLY A 495 -21.55 -16.47 -30.95
C GLY A 495 -21.25 -17.93 -31.31
N SER A 496 -21.85 -18.89 -30.61
CA SER A 496 -21.72 -20.31 -30.92
C SER A 496 -22.38 -20.69 -32.24
N SER A 497 -23.48 -20.04 -32.64
CA SER A 497 -24.09 -20.22 -33.97
C SER A 497 -23.15 -19.73 -35.07
N VAL A 498 -22.57 -18.53 -34.90
CA VAL A 498 -21.59 -17.97 -35.84
C VAL A 498 -20.34 -18.84 -35.92
N PHE A 499 -19.83 -19.32 -34.78
CA PHE A 499 -18.70 -20.23 -34.73
C PHE A 499 -18.96 -21.51 -35.52
N LYS A 500 -20.09 -22.20 -35.29
CA LYS A 500 -20.47 -23.44 -35.98
C LYS A 500 -20.53 -23.24 -37.51
N LYS A 501 -21.20 -22.18 -37.97
CA LYS A 501 -21.29 -21.83 -39.40
C LYS A 501 -19.93 -21.58 -40.06
N ASN A 502 -18.96 -21.04 -39.32
CA ASN A 502 -17.62 -20.81 -39.85
C ASN A 502 -16.77 -22.08 -39.83
N VAL A 503 -16.95 -22.95 -38.83
CA VAL A 503 -16.29 -24.27 -38.81
C VAL A 503 -16.75 -25.15 -39.97
N GLU A 504 -18.04 -25.13 -40.31
CA GLU A 504 -18.58 -25.87 -41.47
C GLU A 504 -17.96 -25.45 -42.80
N LYS A 505 -17.43 -24.22 -42.89
CA LYS A 505 -16.75 -23.69 -44.09
C LYS A 505 -15.26 -24.01 -44.14
N LEU A 506 -14.69 -24.57 -43.09
CA LEU A 506 -13.26 -24.92 -43.05
C LEU A 506 -13.06 -26.28 -43.74
N GLU A 507 -12.70 -26.24 -45.01
CA GLU A 507 -12.33 -27.45 -45.75
C GLU A 507 -10.87 -27.84 -45.47
N GLY A 508 -10.66 -28.95 -44.75
CA GLY A 508 -9.35 -29.60 -44.60
C GLY A 508 -8.33 -28.90 -43.71
N THR A 509 -8.62 -27.72 -43.15
CA THR A 509 -7.69 -26.97 -42.28
C THR A 509 -7.99 -27.21 -40.80
N LYS A 510 -6.94 -27.46 -40.00
CA LYS A 510 -7.04 -27.58 -38.53
C LYS A 510 -6.80 -26.25 -37.80
N ILE A 511 -6.68 -25.14 -38.52
CA ILE A 511 -6.38 -23.82 -37.96
C ILE A 511 -7.62 -22.94 -38.10
N PHE A 512 -8.11 -22.43 -36.98
CA PHE A 512 -9.26 -21.52 -36.97
C PHE A 512 -8.80 -20.08 -37.33
N PRO A 513 -9.46 -19.39 -38.29
CA PRO A 513 -9.06 -18.06 -38.71
C PRO A 513 -9.11 -17.01 -37.59
N VAL A 514 -8.05 -16.20 -37.48
CA VAL A 514 -7.89 -15.19 -36.41
C VAL A 514 -8.85 -14.02 -36.59
N GLU A 515 -9.20 -13.69 -37.84
CA GLU A 515 -10.14 -12.63 -38.21
C GLU A 515 -11.56 -12.96 -37.73
N ILE A 516 -11.94 -14.24 -37.84
CA ILE A 516 -13.23 -14.74 -37.36
C ILE A 516 -13.22 -14.79 -35.83
N ALA A 517 -12.13 -15.24 -35.21
CA ALA A 517 -11.98 -15.20 -33.76
C ALA A 517 -12.06 -13.75 -33.23
N TRP A 518 -11.50 -12.78 -33.96
CA TRP A 518 -11.58 -11.37 -33.61
C TRP A 518 -13.01 -10.86 -33.74
N THR A 519 -13.70 -11.18 -34.84
CA THR A 519 -15.12 -10.83 -35.04
C THR A 519 -16.01 -11.41 -33.94
N LEU A 520 -15.78 -12.67 -33.53
CA LEU A 520 -16.47 -13.30 -32.41
C LEU A 520 -16.27 -12.54 -31.10
N LYS A 521 -15.05 -12.04 -30.85
CA LYS A 521 -14.71 -11.25 -29.65
C LYS A 521 -15.28 -9.83 -29.69
N ASP A 522 -15.01 -9.10 -30.76
CA ASP A 522 -15.27 -7.67 -30.89
C ASP A 522 -16.74 -7.39 -31.21
N THR A 523 -17.28 -8.05 -32.24
CA THR A 523 -18.65 -7.83 -32.72
C THR A 523 -19.67 -8.65 -31.92
N HIS A 524 -19.37 -9.92 -31.65
CA HIS A 524 -20.32 -10.81 -31.00
C HIS A 524 -20.12 -10.93 -29.48
N GLY A 525 -19.04 -10.37 -28.91
CA GLY A 525 -18.79 -10.34 -27.46
C GLY A 525 -18.38 -11.68 -26.84
N LEU A 526 -18.08 -12.70 -27.65
CA LEU A 526 -17.64 -14.03 -27.21
C LEU A 526 -16.14 -13.97 -26.86
N PRO A 527 -15.73 -14.20 -25.60
CA PRO A 527 -14.33 -14.08 -25.22
C PRO A 527 -13.44 -15.03 -26.05
N VAL A 528 -12.27 -14.55 -26.48
CA VAL A 528 -11.29 -15.36 -27.23
C VAL A 528 -10.90 -16.64 -26.48
N SER A 529 -10.89 -16.61 -25.14
CA SER A 529 -10.66 -17.80 -24.32
C SER A 529 -11.73 -18.87 -24.52
N ILE A 530 -13.00 -18.50 -24.72
CA ILE A 530 -14.08 -19.44 -25.03
C ILE A 530 -13.95 -19.93 -26.47
N THR A 531 -13.62 -19.05 -27.42
CA THR A 531 -13.36 -19.44 -28.81
C THR A 531 -12.22 -20.47 -28.90
N LYS A 532 -11.12 -20.28 -28.15
CA LYS A 532 -10.01 -21.24 -28.04
C LYS A 532 -10.49 -22.61 -27.55
N LEU A 533 -11.30 -22.65 -26.48
CA LEU A 533 -11.87 -23.89 -25.96
C LEU A 533 -12.77 -24.60 -26.99
N MET A 534 -13.65 -23.84 -27.66
CA MET A 534 -14.53 -24.37 -28.71
C MET A 534 -13.77 -24.94 -29.91
N CYS A 535 -12.58 -24.41 -30.20
CA CYS A 535 -11.67 -24.94 -31.20
C CYS A 535 -11.04 -26.26 -30.73
N GLU A 536 -10.49 -26.29 -29.52
CA GLU A 536 -9.81 -27.46 -28.94
C GLU A 536 -10.75 -28.68 -28.85
N GLU A 537 -12.00 -28.48 -28.44
CA GLU A 537 -13.05 -29.52 -28.39
C GLU A 537 -13.34 -30.16 -29.76
N ARG A 538 -13.06 -29.43 -30.86
CA ARG A 538 -13.24 -29.91 -32.24
C ARG A 538 -11.93 -30.30 -32.92
N GLY A 539 -10.82 -30.33 -32.19
CA GLY A 539 -9.49 -30.62 -32.74
C GLY A 539 -8.93 -29.51 -33.64
N LEU A 540 -9.48 -28.29 -33.55
CA LEU A 540 -8.96 -27.09 -34.21
C LEU A 540 -7.98 -26.36 -33.29
N LYS A 541 -7.05 -25.62 -33.88
CA LYS A 541 -6.10 -24.75 -33.16
C LYS A 541 -6.35 -23.30 -33.51
N LEU A 542 -6.35 -22.43 -32.49
CA LEU A 542 -6.34 -20.97 -32.66
C LEU A 542 -4.93 -20.46 -32.35
N ASP A 543 -4.30 -19.79 -33.33
CA ASP A 543 -2.99 -19.18 -33.14
C ASP A 543 -3.12 -17.89 -32.31
N MET A 544 -2.87 -18.01 -31.01
CA MET A 544 -2.98 -16.89 -30.07
C MET A 544 -1.96 -15.78 -30.36
N LYS A 545 -0.77 -16.09 -30.89
CA LYS A 545 0.23 -15.07 -31.22
C LYS A 545 -0.26 -14.20 -32.37
N LYS A 546 -0.77 -14.83 -33.43
CA LYS A 546 -1.37 -14.10 -34.56
C LYS A 546 -2.63 -13.36 -34.15
N PHE A 547 -3.44 -13.92 -33.25
CA PHE A 547 -4.61 -13.24 -32.71
C PHE A 547 -4.21 -11.96 -31.96
N ASP A 548 -3.21 -12.02 -31.07
CA ASP A 548 -2.73 -10.87 -30.31
C ASP A 548 -2.13 -9.80 -31.24
N GLU A 549 -1.39 -10.21 -32.27
CA GLU A 549 -0.89 -9.30 -33.31
C GLU A 549 -2.04 -8.63 -34.08
N TYR A 550 -3.08 -9.39 -34.44
CA TYR A 550 -4.25 -8.90 -35.14
C TYR A 550 -5.05 -7.92 -34.26
N GLU A 551 -5.28 -8.28 -32.99
CA GLU A 551 -5.91 -7.42 -31.99
C GLU A 551 -5.14 -6.12 -31.81
N ARG A 552 -3.80 -6.18 -31.76
CA ARG A 552 -2.95 -4.99 -31.67
C ARG A 552 -3.15 -4.07 -32.87
N LYS A 553 -3.14 -4.62 -34.09
CA LYS A 553 -3.38 -3.86 -35.33
C LYS A 553 -4.81 -3.28 -35.38
N ALA A 554 -5.82 -4.05 -34.96
CA ALA A 554 -7.21 -3.63 -34.96
C ALA A 554 -7.53 -2.56 -33.89
N LYS A 555 -6.76 -2.53 -32.79
CA LYS A 555 -6.88 -1.56 -31.67
C LYS A 555 -5.96 -0.35 -31.78
N GLU A 556 -5.13 -0.23 -32.82
CA GLU A 556 -4.30 0.96 -33.02
C GLU A 556 -5.21 2.20 -33.26
N PRO A 557 -5.04 3.29 -32.47
CA PRO A 557 -5.86 4.49 -32.62
C PRO A 557 -5.60 5.16 -33.98
N ARG A 558 -6.67 5.66 -34.62
CA ARG A 558 -6.62 6.27 -35.95
C ARG A 558 -5.88 7.62 -35.90
N HIS A 559 -4.90 7.83 -36.77
CA HIS A 559 -4.32 9.15 -37.03
C HIS A 559 -5.38 10.07 -37.65
N THR A 560 -5.55 11.26 -37.06
CA THR A 560 -6.52 12.24 -37.56
C THR A 560 -5.77 13.52 -37.97
N ALA A 561 -5.66 13.75 -39.27
CA ALA A 561 -5.14 15.00 -39.84
C ALA A 561 -6.29 15.73 -40.53
N ILE A 562 -6.57 16.97 -40.11
CA ILE A 562 -7.63 17.79 -40.69
C ILE A 562 -7.04 19.18 -40.99
N THR A 563 -7.26 19.64 -42.22
CA THR A 563 -6.85 20.97 -42.69
C THR A 563 -8.11 21.78 -42.95
N ARG A 564 -8.21 22.99 -42.39
CA ARG A 564 -9.37 23.90 -42.48
C ARG A 564 -10.66 23.34 -41.90
N ALA A 565 -10.95 23.74 -40.67
CA ALA A 565 -12.24 23.46 -40.04
C ALA A 565 -12.72 24.65 -39.22
N ARG A 566 -14.03 24.78 -39.08
CA ARG A 566 -14.61 25.82 -38.23
C ARG A 566 -14.59 25.35 -36.77
N ASP A 567 -15.30 24.26 -36.48
CA ASP A 567 -15.47 23.73 -35.13
C ASP A 567 -15.10 22.24 -35.10
N ILE A 568 -14.22 21.83 -34.18
CA ILE A 568 -13.78 20.43 -34.02
C ILE A 568 -13.93 19.99 -32.57
N ALA A 569 -14.53 18.81 -32.37
CA ALA A 569 -14.54 18.12 -31.08
C ALA A 569 -13.99 16.69 -31.26
N LEU A 570 -12.90 16.36 -30.56
CA LEU A 570 -12.29 15.02 -30.60
C LEU A 570 -12.11 14.47 -29.19
N ALA A 571 -12.32 13.16 -29.03
CA ALA A 571 -12.14 12.46 -27.78
C ALA A 571 -11.34 11.15 -27.96
N ALA A 572 -10.48 10.83 -26.99
CA ALA A 572 -9.68 9.60 -26.97
C ALA A 572 -8.80 9.39 -28.22
N VAL A 573 -8.15 10.47 -28.67
CA VAL A 573 -7.28 10.49 -29.86
C VAL A 573 -5.81 10.52 -29.48
N ARG A 574 -4.94 9.85 -30.23
CA ARG A 574 -3.50 9.84 -29.94
C ARG A 574 -2.80 11.01 -30.61
N ASP A 575 -2.71 11.01 -31.92
CA ASP A 575 -1.99 12.03 -32.69
C ASP A 575 -2.98 12.91 -33.45
N VAL A 576 -3.01 14.19 -33.08
CA VAL A 576 -3.88 15.21 -33.66
C VAL A 576 -3.01 16.28 -34.28
N ALA A 577 -3.09 16.43 -35.60
CA ALA A 577 -2.49 17.54 -36.33
C ALA A 577 -3.60 18.35 -37.00
N LEU A 578 -3.78 19.59 -36.55
CA LEU A 578 -4.81 20.50 -37.07
C LEU A 578 -4.18 21.83 -37.49
N THR A 579 -4.59 22.31 -38.65
CA THR A 579 -4.13 23.59 -39.22
C THR A 579 -5.32 24.45 -39.65
N GLU A 580 -5.28 25.75 -39.36
CA GLU A 580 -6.32 26.74 -39.68
C GLU A 580 -7.69 26.35 -39.10
N VAL A 581 -7.79 26.29 -37.76
CA VAL A 581 -9.05 25.93 -37.08
C VAL A 581 -9.53 27.07 -36.18
N ARG A 582 -10.83 27.36 -36.19
CA ARG A 582 -11.37 28.41 -35.34
C ARG A 582 -11.52 27.92 -33.89
N ASP A 583 -12.40 26.94 -33.65
CA ASP A 583 -12.77 26.50 -32.31
C ASP A 583 -12.49 25.00 -32.14
N ILE A 584 -11.72 24.63 -31.11
CA ILE A 584 -11.30 23.25 -30.85
C ILE A 584 -11.62 22.83 -29.41
N ALA A 585 -12.23 21.65 -29.26
CA ALA A 585 -12.41 20.96 -27.98
C ALA A 585 -11.79 19.55 -28.02
N LEU A 586 -10.80 19.29 -27.15
CA LEU A 586 -10.10 18.00 -27.05
C LEU A 586 -10.25 17.39 -25.67
N THR A 587 -10.61 16.10 -25.61
CA THR A 587 -10.68 15.34 -24.35
C THR A 587 -9.88 14.05 -24.43
N ALA A 588 -9.04 13.79 -23.42
CA ALA A 588 -8.24 12.57 -23.32
C ALA A 588 -7.34 12.33 -24.55
N ALA A 589 -6.67 13.38 -25.02
CA ALA A 589 -5.77 13.35 -26.18
C ALA A 589 -4.30 13.26 -25.77
N ILE A 590 -3.47 12.57 -26.55
CA ILE A 590 -2.06 12.32 -26.18
C ILE A 590 -1.16 13.41 -26.77
N ASP A 591 -0.95 13.41 -28.09
CA ASP A 591 0.02 14.26 -28.78
C ASP A 591 -0.74 15.18 -29.76
N ILE A 592 -0.76 16.46 -29.43
CA ILE A 592 -1.52 17.48 -30.15
C ILE A 592 -0.55 18.49 -30.76
N ALA A 593 -0.69 18.72 -32.06
CA ALA A 593 -0.03 19.80 -32.78
C ALA A 593 -1.11 20.68 -33.44
N LEU A 594 -1.25 21.92 -32.94
CA LEU A 594 -2.16 22.91 -33.50
C LEU A 594 -1.36 24.03 -34.14
N ASN A 595 -1.73 24.39 -35.37
CA ASN A 595 -1.19 25.55 -36.06
C ASN A 595 -2.33 26.50 -36.46
N GLU A 596 -2.24 27.76 -36.05
CA GLU A 596 -3.23 28.81 -36.31
C GLU A 596 -4.63 28.44 -35.78
N ALA A 597 -4.75 28.38 -34.45
CA ALA A 597 -6.01 28.14 -33.76
C ALA A 597 -6.55 29.41 -33.10
N ARG A 598 -7.86 29.68 -33.16
CA ARG A 598 -8.43 30.85 -32.45
C ARG A 598 -8.74 30.52 -30.99
N TYR A 599 -9.52 29.48 -30.73
CA TYR A 599 -9.89 29.06 -29.38
C TYR A 599 -9.58 27.57 -29.19
N VAL A 600 -8.76 27.25 -28.19
CA VAL A 600 -8.36 25.89 -27.86
C VAL A 600 -8.82 25.54 -26.45
N ALA A 601 -9.73 24.58 -26.32
CA ALA A 601 -10.13 23.99 -25.05
C ALA A 601 -9.62 22.54 -25.00
N SER A 602 -8.83 22.19 -23.98
CA SER A 602 -8.39 20.80 -23.81
C SER A 602 -8.48 20.31 -22.38
N THR A 603 -8.85 19.04 -22.20
CA THR A 603 -8.97 18.39 -20.89
C THR A 603 -8.29 17.03 -20.88
N ALA A 604 -7.49 16.76 -19.84
CA ALA A 604 -6.78 15.51 -19.63
C ALA A 604 -5.87 15.13 -20.81
N THR A 605 -4.99 16.06 -21.21
CA THR A 605 -4.11 15.88 -22.37
C THR A 605 -2.64 15.65 -21.97
N ARG A 606 -1.86 14.92 -22.79
CA ARG A 606 -0.45 14.63 -22.46
C ARG A 606 0.50 15.71 -22.98
N GLN A 607 0.51 15.99 -24.27
CA GLN A 607 1.40 16.95 -24.92
C GLN A 607 0.60 17.87 -25.85
N ASN A 608 0.70 19.18 -25.65
CA ASN A 608 0.11 20.19 -26.53
C ASN A 608 1.22 21.06 -27.10
N THR A 609 1.39 21.03 -28.42
CA THR A 609 2.24 21.95 -29.17
C THR A 609 1.34 22.94 -29.88
N LEU A 610 1.36 24.20 -29.44
CA LEU A 610 0.53 25.27 -29.97
C LEU A 610 1.40 26.26 -30.74
N THR A 611 1.13 26.42 -32.02
CA THR A 611 1.77 27.41 -32.88
C THR A 611 0.72 28.44 -33.30
N ALA A 612 0.89 29.70 -32.87
CA ALA A 612 -0.05 30.80 -33.13
C ALA A 612 -1.50 30.51 -32.68
N ALA A 613 -1.69 30.11 -31.42
CA ALA A 613 -3.01 29.94 -30.82
C ALA A 613 -3.45 31.24 -30.14
N ARG A 614 -4.60 31.84 -30.49
CA ARG A 614 -5.01 33.11 -29.86
C ARG A 614 -5.36 32.91 -28.38
N ASP A 615 -6.35 32.08 -28.08
CA ASP A 615 -6.87 31.87 -26.73
C ASP A 615 -6.84 30.37 -26.38
N ALA A 616 -6.16 29.99 -25.30
CA ALA A 616 -5.99 28.59 -24.89
C ALA A 616 -6.41 28.35 -23.43
N ALA A 617 -7.41 27.48 -23.23
CA ALA A 617 -7.90 27.02 -21.94
C ALA A 617 -7.63 25.52 -21.76
N LEU A 618 -6.60 25.16 -20.99
CA LEU A 618 -6.18 23.76 -20.84
C LEU A 618 -6.28 23.29 -19.39
N THR A 619 -6.85 22.10 -19.20
CA THR A 619 -7.09 21.50 -17.88
C THR A 619 -6.44 20.13 -17.78
N ALA A 620 -5.68 19.90 -16.70
CA ALA A 620 -5.01 18.63 -16.43
C ALA A 620 -4.11 18.18 -17.61
N THR A 621 -3.21 19.05 -18.02
CA THR A 621 -2.29 18.81 -19.13
C THR A 621 -0.92 18.42 -18.59
N ARG A 622 -0.25 17.40 -19.15
CA ARG A 622 1.12 17.09 -18.67
C ARG A 622 2.15 18.08 -19.21
N GLN A 623 2.21 18.30 -20.51
CA GLN A 623 3.19 19.19 -21.14
C GLN A 623 2.52 20.15 -22.13
N VAL A 624 2.92 21.42 -22.09
CA VAL A 624 2.46 22.46 -23.00
C VAL A 624 3.67 23.23 -23.53
N THR A 625 3.78 23.28 -24.85
CA THR A 625 4.75 24.12 -25.57
C THR A 625 3.97 25.07 -26.46
N SER A 626 4.12 26.38 -26.26
CA SER A 626 3.54 27.38 -27.14
C SER A 626 4.61 28.32 -27.68
N THR A 627 4.63 28.52 -28.99
CA THR A 627 5.52 29.49 -29.63
C THR A 627 4.92 30.90 -29.61
N ALA A 628 3.61 31.01 -29.81
CA ALA A 628 2.88 32.28 -29.75
C ALA A 628 1.45 32.01 -29.27
N ALA A 629 1.09 32.63 -28.15
CA ALA A 629 -0.30 32.73 -27.74
C ALA A 629 -0.63 34.13 -27.21
N LYS A 630 -1.90 34.53 -27.33
CA LYS A 630 -2.35 35.81 -26.79
C LYS A 630 -2.75 35.67 -25.32
N ASP A 631 -3.72 34.81 -25.05
CA ASP A 631 -4.22 34.53 -23.69
C ASP A 631 -4.14 33.03 -23.38
N VAL A 632 -3.57 32.68 -22.22
CA VAL A 632 -3.40 31.28 -21.78
C VAL A 632 -3.91 31.10 -20.36
N ALA A 633 -4.91 30.24 -20.19
CA ALA A 633 -5.47 29.84 -18.91
C ALA A 633 -5.24 28.34 -18.65
N LEU A 634 -4.44 27.99 -17.64
CA LEU A 634 -4.21 26.60 -17.24
C LEU A 634 -4.63 26.35 -15.80
N ASN A 635 -5.44 25.32 -15.61
CA ASN A 635 -5.84 24.90 -14.26
C ASN A 635 -4.78 23.97 -13.61
N ALA A 636 -4.22 23.04 -14.39
CA ALA A 636 -3.18 22.13 -13.92
C ALA A 636 -2.25 21.72 -15.06
N ALA A 637 -0.96 22.01 -14.90
CA ALA A 637 0.11 21.60 -15.80
C ALA A 637 1.27 20.93 -15.05
N ARG A 638 2.05 20.05 -15.69
CA ARG A 638 3.34 19.61 -15.11
C ARG A 638 4.47 20.49 -15.63
N ASP A 639 4.67 20.50 -16.95
CA ASP A 639 5.77 21.20 -17.61
C ASP A 639 5.20 22.22 -18.62
N LEU A 640 5.58 23.48 -18.51
CA LEU A 640 5.11 24.57 -19.36
C LEU A 640 6.29 25.33 -19.98
N ALA A 641 6.30 25.45 -21.31
CA ALA A 641 7.27 26.26 -22.06
C ALA A 641 6.54 27.22 -23.01
N LEU A 642 6.64 28.53 -22.74
CA LEU A 642 5.99 29.58 -23.54
C LEU A 642 7.03 30.56 -24.07
N ALA A 643 7.13 30.70 -25.40
CA ALA A 643 8.06 31.66 -26.00
C ALA A 643 7.50 33.10 -25.99
N LEU A 644 6.25 33.30 -26.42
CA LEU A 644 5.62 34.61 -26.44
C LEU A 644 4.16 34.51 -25.97
N ALA A 645 3.85 35.23 -24.89
CA ALA A 645 2.47 35.47 -24.44
C ALA A 645 2.18 36.98 -24.48
N GLU A 646 1.31 37.42 -25.38
CA GLU A 646 1.14 38.86 -25.66
C GLU A 646 0.38 39.63 -24.57
N THR A 647 -0.58 39.00 -23.88
CA THR A 647 -1.46 39.70 -22.93
C THR A 647 -1.51 39.06 -21.55
N HIS A 648 -2.19 37.92 -21.36
CA HIS A 648 -2.41 37.37 -20.01
C HIS A 648 -2.13 35.87 -19.90
N ILE A 649 -1.38 35.50 -18.85
CA ILE A 649 -1.19 34.11 -18.41
C ILE A 649 -1.86 33.94 -17.03
N SER A 650 -2.81 33.02 -16.92
CA SER A 650 -3.44 32.65 -15.65
C SER A 650 -3.23 31.15 -15.37
N LEU A 651 -2.61 30.85 -14.23
CA LEU A 651 -2.19 29.51 -13.87
C LEU A 651 -2.59 29.18 -12.43
N THR A 652 -3.33 28.10 -12.25
CA THR A 652 -3.74 27.66 -10.89
C THR A 652 -2.68 26.76 -10.25
N ALA A 653 -2.21 25.72 -10.96
CA ALA A 653 -1.15 24.84 -10.47
C ALA A 653 -0.20 24.37 -11.58
N ALA A 654 1.10 24.48 -11.35
CA ALA A 654 2.13 23.93 -12.22
C ALA A 654 3.29 23.31 -11.43
N ILE A 655 4.15 22.50 -12.06
CA ILE A 655 5.41 22.08 -11.44
C ILE A 655 6.54 22.93 -12.02
N ASP A 656 6.83 22.83 -13.31
CA ASP A 656 7.96 23.51 -13.96
C ASP A 656 7.44 24.48 -15.04
N ILE A 657 7.81 25.75 -14.94
CA ILE A 657 7.39 26.81 -15.87
C ILE A 657 8.61 27.55 -16.44
N VAL A 658 8.65 27.68 -17.76
CA VAL A 658 9.60 28.53 -18.50
C VAL A 658 8.82 29.47 -19.41
N VAL A 659 9.01 30.78 -19.23
CA VAL A 659 8.41 31.79 -20.10
C VAL A 659 9.47 32.80 -20.56
N THR A 660 9.61 32.98 -21.87
CA THR A 660 10.58 33.93 -22.41
C THR A 660 10.06 35.35 -22.31
N ALA A 661 8.83 35.64 -22.75
CA ALA A 661 8.24 36.96 -22.57
C ALA A 661 6.74 36.88 -22.30
N ALA A 662 6.29 37.63 -21.29
CA ALA A 662 4.88 37.83 -21.00
C ALA A 662 4.62 39.23 -20.45
N ARG A 663 3.40 39.74 -20.64
CA ARG A 663 3.00 41.03 -20.05
C ARG A 663 2.56 40.81 -18.60
N ASP A 664 1.47 40.07 -18.39
CA ASP A 664 0.89 39.85 -17.07
C ASP A 664 0.81 38.34 -16.77
N ILE A 665 1.31 37.93 -15.60
CA ILE A 665 1.29 36.53 -15.16
C ILE A 665 0.67 36.43 -13.77
N ILE A 666 -0.44 35.69 -13.66
CA ILE A 666 -1.08 35.37 -12.39
C ILE A 666 -0.90 33.88 -12.10
N LEU A 667 -0.32 33.57 -10.94
CA LEU A 667 0.07 32.22 -10.56
C LEU A 667 -0.26 31.94 -9.10
N THR A 668 -0.94 30.81 -8.85
CA THR A 668 -1.40 30.46 -7.49
C THR A 668 -0.49 29.47 -6.76
N VAL A 669 0.05 28.45 -7.46
CA VAL A 669 1.00 27.47 -6.90
C VAL A 669 1.92 26.96 -8.02
N ALA A 670 3.23 26.98 -7.79
CA ALA A 670 4.21 26.34 -8.67
C ALA A 670 5.41 25.80 -7.89
N ARG A 671 6.17 24.85 -8.47
CA ARG A 671 7.45 24.46 -7.89
C ARG A 671 8.54 25.39 -8.42
N ASP A 672 8.84 25.32 -9.70
CA ASP A 672 9.97 25.99 -10.33
C ASP A 672 9.47 26.92 -11.44
N ILE A 673 9.91 28.19 -11.43
CA ILE A 673 9.58 29.16 -12.47
C ILE A 673 10.83 29.90 -12.96
N ALA A 674 10.98 29.98 -14.29
CA ALA A 674 12.00 30.77 -14.96
C ALA A 674 11.34 31.75 -15.93
N LEU A 675 11.51 33.06 -15.68
CA LEU A 675 11.00 34.12 -16.57
C LEU A 675 12.15 34.96 -17.11
N THR A 676 12.18 35.17 -18.43
CA THR A 676 13.21 36.03 -19.03
C THR A 676 12.80 37.51 -19.04
N ALA A 677 11.56 37.82 -19.44
CA ALA A 677 11.03 39.18 -19.43
C ALA A 677 9.55 39.17 -19.01
N ALA A 678 9.21 39.90 -17.94
CA ALA A 678 7.83 40.06 -17.52
C ALA A 678 7.53 41.45 -16.93
N ARG A 679 6.28 41.91 -17.01
CA ARG A 679 5.90 43.24 -16.53
C ARG A 679 5.27 43.18 -15.14
N GLU A 680 4.15 42.49 -14.98
CA GLU A 680 3.38 42.45 -13.73
C GLU A 680 3.17 40.99 -13.27
N ILE A 681 3.67 40.66 -12.07
CA ILE A 681 3.78 39.26 -11.62
C ILE A 681 3.33 39.09 -10.16
N PRO A 682 2.03 38.89 -9.90
CA PRO A 682 1.55 38.34 -8.62
C PRO A 682 1.74 36.81 -8.56
N LEU A 683 2.63 36.34 -7.69
CA LEU A 683 2.83 34.92 -7.41
C LEU A 683 2.47 34.59 -5.96
N LEU A 684 1.74 33.49 -5.78
CA LEU A 684 1.48 32.87 -4.48
C LEU A 684 2.13 31.48 -4.44
N GLY A 685 2.73 31.11 -3.31
CA GLY A 685 3.12 29.72 -3.03
C GLY A 685 4.02 29.06 -4.08
N VAL A 686 5.05 29.77 -4.56
CA VAL A 686 6.03 29.26 -5.53
C VAL A 686 7.32 28.90 -4.81
N ARG A 687 7.86 27.70 -5.05
CA ARG A 687 9.06 27.25 -4.33
C ARG A 687 10.31 27.97 -4.83
N ASP A 688 10.66 27.87 -6.11
CA ASP A 688 11.93 28.38 -6.65
C ASP A 688 11.66 29.29 -7.87
N ILE A 689 12.14 30.54 -7.80
CA ILE A 689 11.86 31.59 -8.78
C ILE A 689 13.18 32.12 -9.36
N ALA A 690 13.34 32.06 -10.68
CA ALA A 690 14.45 32.63 -11.42
C ALA A 690 13.95 33.67 -12.44
N LEU A 691 14.46 34.91 -12.36
CA LEU A 691 13.98 36.02 -13.17
C LEU A 691 15.14 36.80 -13.79
N THR A 692 15.15 36.98 -15.11
CA THR A 692 16.17 37.80 -15.76
C THR A 692 15.82 39.29 -15.69
N VAL A 693 14.65 39.68 -16.22
CA VAL A 693 14.17 41.07 -16.19
C VAL A 693 12.70 41.13 -15.81
N ALA A 694 12.37 41.95 -14.81
CA ALA A 694 10.99 42.20 -14.43
C ALA A 694 10.73 43.64 -14.01
N ARG A 695 9.49 44.11 -14.18
CA ARG A 695 9.10 45.47 -13.75
C ARG A 695 8.50 45.48 -12.35
N GLU A 696 7.37 44.82 -12.13
CA GLU A 696 6.62 44.86 -10.87
C GLU A 696 6.30 43.44 -10.42
N ILE A 697 6.76 43.08 -9.21
CA ILE A 697 6.60 41.73 -8.67
C ILE A 697 6.02 41.79 -7.26
N ALA A 698 4.99 40.98 -7.01
CA ALA A 698 4.44 40.72 -5.69
C ALA A 698 4.49 39.22 -5.39
N LEU A 699 5.23 38.83 -4.34
CA LEU A 699 5.44 37.43 -3.97
C LEU A 699 4.94 37.16 -2.55
N THR A 700 4.14 36.10 -2.37
CA THR A 700 3.68 35.65 -1.05
C THR A 700 4.11 34.21 -0.80
N GLU A 701 4.85 34.00 0.30
CA GLU A 701 5.44 32.71 0.70
C GLU A 701 6.31 32.03 -0.38
N PRO A 702 7.24 32.73 -1.05
CA PRO A 702 8.15 32.06 -1.95
C PRO A 702 9.22 31.28 -1.16
N GLY A 703 9.73 30.20 -1.74
CA GLY A 703 10.94 29.53 -1.23
C GLY A 703 12.19 30.36 -1.54
N ASP A 704 12.83 30.06 -2.66
CA ASP A 704 14.07 30.70 -3.11
C ASP A 704 13.80 31.61 -4.31
N VAL A 705 14.34 32.82 -4.29
CA VAL A 705 14.18 33.79 -5.39
C VAL A 705 15.55 34.28 -5.82
N ALA A 706 15.83 34.16 -7.11
CA ALA A 706 17.01 34.71 -7.77
C ALA A 706 16.58 35.63 -8.92
N SER A 707 17.11 36.85 -8.96
CA SER A 707 16.90 37.72 -10.11
C SER A 707 18.10 38.57 -10.50
N THR A 708 18.24 38.81 -11.80
CA THR A 708 19.27 39.69 -12.36
C THR A 708 18.84 41.16 -12.30
N ALA A 709 17.63 41.51 -12.73
CA ALA A 709 17.15 42.88 -12.75
C ALA A 709 15.63 42.98 -12.47
N VAL A 710 15.25 43.64 -11.39
CA VAL A 710 13.84 43.92 -11.06
C VAL A 710 13.66 45.40 -10.75
N ARG A 711 12.66 46.06 -11.31
CA ARG A 711 12.42 47.47 -10.93
C ARG A 711 11.82 47.54 -9.52
N ASP A 712 10.64 46.98 -9.32
CA ASP A 712 9.87 47.09 -8.08
C ASP A 712 9.50 45.69 -7.57
N ILE A 713 9.84 45.37 -6.32
CA ILE A 713 9.56 44.06 -5.72
C ILE A 713 9.03 44.17 -4.30
N ALA A 714 7.90 43.52 -4.07
CA ALA A 714 7.30 43.34 -2.76
C ALA A 714 7.21 41.84 -2.44
N SER A 715 7.71 41.44 -1.27
CA SER A 715 7.60 40.04 -0.87
C SER A 715 7.39 39.81 0.63
N THR A 716 6.66 38.76 0.96
CA THR A 716 6.35 38.34 2.32
C THR A 716 6.76 36.88 2.55
N ALA A 717 7.36 36.60 3.72
CA ALA A 717 7.72 35.26 4.19
C ALA A 717 8.66 34.46 3.26
N VAL A 718 9.75 35.12 2.82
CA VAL A 718 10.74 34.52 1.91
C VAL A 718 11.76 33.67 2.67
N ARG A 719 12.13 32.50 2.12
CA ARG A 719 13.24 31.69 2.65
C ARG A 719 14.61 32.26 2.27
N GLU A 720 14.92 32.30 0.98
CA GLU A 720 16.20 32.78 0.46
C GLU A 720 15.96 33.74 -0.71
N PHE A 721 16.67 34.86 -0.71
CA PHE A 721 16.45 35.93 -1.68
C PHE A 721 17.78 36.47 -2.20
N ALA A 722 18.00 36.45 -3.51
CA ALA A 722 19.21 36.94 -4.16
C ALA A 722 18.84 37.85 -5.34
N LEU A 723 19.14 39.14 -5.25
CA LEU A 723 18.94 40.08 -6.37
C LEU A 723 20.27 40.73 -6.74
N PHE A 724 20.54 40.79 -8.04
CA PHE A 724 21.70 41.50 -8.56
C PHE A 724 21.41 43.00 -8.67
N ALA A 725 20.36 43.42 -9.38
CA ALA A 725 19.97 44.82 -9.48
C ALA A 725 18.48 45.02 -9.18
N ALA A 726 18.16 45.91 -8.25
CA ALA A 726 16.78 46.34 -8.05
C ALA A 726 16.63 47.82 -7.68
N ARG A 727 15.46 48.41 -7.95
CA ARG A 727 15.19 49.81 -7.61
C ARG A 727 14.49 49.89 -6.27
N ASP A 728 13.23 49.46 -6.19
CA ASP A 728 12.38 49.63 -5.01
C ASP A 728 12.07 48.24 -4.41
N ILE A 729 12.55 47.98 -3.20
CA ILE A 729 12.49 46.66 -2.55
C ILE A 729 11.75 46.78 -1.21
N ALA A 730 10.66 46.02 -1.05
CA ALA A 730 9.94 45.91 0.21
C ALA A 730 9.81 44.43 0.62
N LEU A 731 10.55 44.02 1.65
CA LEU A 731 10.53 42.63 2.12
C LEU A 731 10.10 42.51 3.59
N PHE A 732 9.24 41.54 3.87
CA PHE A 732 8.73 41.25 5.21
C PHE A 732 8.99 39.79 5.60
N ALA A 733 9.50 39.57 6.81
CA ALA A 733 9.76 38.24 7.39
C ALA A 733 10.68 37.34 6.54
N VAL A 734 11.82 37.87 6.11
CA VAL A 734 12.79 37.14 5.28
C VAL A 734 13.85 36.43 6.13
N ARG A 735 14.18 35.19 5.79
CA ARG A 735 15.25 34.46 6.47
C ARG A 735 16.63 34.87 5.97
N GLU A 736 16.92 34.74 4.68
CA GLU A 736 18.22 35.09 4.09
C GLU A 736 18.05 35.99 2.86
N THR A 737 18.84 37.06 2.78
CA THR A 737 18.78 38.03 1.68
C THR A 737 20.17 38.47 1.26
N THR A 738 20.46 38.43 -0.04
CA THR A 738 21.66 38.95 -0.68
C THR A 738 21.28 39.93 -1.78
N LEU A 739 21.76 41.15 -1.70
CA LEU A 739 21.51 42.19 -2.70
C LEU A 739 22.84 42.74 -3.21
N THR A 740 23.04 42.86 -4.52
CA THR A 740 24.27 43.46 -5.06
C THR A 740 24.11 44.96 -5.27
N GLU A 741 23.13 45.39 -6.05
CA GLU A 741 22.81 46.78 -6.31
C GLU A 741 21.32 47.02 -6.04
N ALA A 742 21.03 47.92 -5.11
CA ALA A 742 19.67 48.32 -4.80
C ALA A 742 19.56 49.86 -4.77
N ARG A 743 18.38 50.42 -4.97
CA ARG A 743 18.18 51.86 -4.71
C ARG A 743 17.55 52.07 -3.35
N ASP A 744 16.29 51.69 -3.19
CA ASP A 744 15.46 51.95 -2.02
C ASP A 744 15.04 50.61 -1.40
N ILE A 745 15.46 50.34 -0.16
CA ILE A 745 15.20 49.06 0.52
C ILE A 745 14.43 49.30 1.82
N THR A 746 13.31 48.60 1.98
CA THR A 746 12.61 48.44 3.26
C THR A 746 12.60 46.97 3.66
N LEU A 747 13.23 46.64 4.80
CA LEU A 747 13.23 45.30 5.37
C LEU A 747 12.56 45.28 6.74
N THR A 748 11.62 44.38 6.93
CA THR A 748 10.95 44.17 8.22
C THR A 748 11.13 42.72 8.67
N ALA A 749 11.57 42.49 9.91
CA ALA A 749 11.75 41.15 10.48
C ALA A 749 12.70 40.20 9.68
N ALA A 750 13.79 40.73 9.13
CA ALA A 750 14.80 39.94 8.42
C ALA A 750 15.82 39.30 9.38
N ARG A 751 16.20 38.03 9.15
CA ARG A 751 17.20 37.31 9.99
C ARG A 751 18.64 37.52 9.51
N TYR A 752 18.92 37.28 8.24
CA TYR A 752 20.25 37.39 7.63
C TYR A 752 20.18 38.26 6.39
N PHE A 753 21.09 39.23 6.27
CA PHE A 753 21.10 40.21 5.20
C PHE A 753 22.52 40.53 4.76
N ALA A 754 22.79 40.46 3.47
CA ALA A 754 24.03 40.89 2.85
C ALA A 754 23.69 41.87 1.71
N LEU A 755 24.40 42.99 1.66
CA LEU A 755 24.20 44.03 0.67
C LEU A 755 25.55 44.56 0.19
N THR A 756 25.74 44.58 -1.12
CA THR A 756 26.94 45.18 -1.70
C THR A 756 26.78 46.70 -1.80
N ALA A 757 25.74 47.22 -2.44
CA ALA A 757 25.51 48.67 -2.57
C ALA A 757 24.01 49.02 -2.53
N ALA A 758 23.63 50.05 -1.77
CA ALA A 758 22.32 50.68 -1.90
C ALA A 758 22.36 52.21 -1.78
N ARG A 759 21.27 52.88 -2.17
CA ARG A 759 21.11 54.32 -1.94
C ARG A 759 20.46 54.57 -0.57
N ASP A 760 19.22 54.13 -0.38
CA ASP A 760 18.41 54.41 0.80
C ASP A 760 17.97 53.08 1.45
N ILE A 761 18.20 52.92 2.77
CA ILE A 761 17.91 51.66 3.50
C ILE A 761 17.16 51.93 4.81
N ALA A 762 16.01 51.27 4.98
CA ALA A 762 15.26 51.21 6.23
C ALA A 762 15.12 49.76 6.72
N ILE A 763 15.56 49.48 7.95
CA ILE A 763 15.44 48.15 8.59
C ILE A 763 14.66 48.27 9.90
N ILE A 764 13.56 47.52 10.02
CA ILE A 764 12.60 47.61 11.13
C ILE A 764 12.49 46.25 11.86
N ALA A 765 12.84 46.25 13.16
CA ALA A 765 12.65 45.17 14.15
C ALA A 765 13.34 43.81 13.86
N GLN A 766 14.41 43.48 14.61
CA GLN A 766 15.01 42.14 14.63
C GLN A 766 14.76 41.41 15.97
N ALA A 767 14.19 40.21 15.91
CA ALA A 767 14.06 39.31 17.06
C ALA A 767 15.15 38.22 17.02
N THR A 768 16.08 38.23 17.97
CA THR A 768 17.13 37.20 18.13
C THR A 768 16.56 35.91 18.73
N ARG A 769 16.89 34.71 18.20
CA ARG A 769 17.08 33.46 18.97
C ARG A 769 18.07 32.50 18.26
N GLN A 770 19.18 32.22 18.96
CA GLN A 770 20.26 31.21 18.78
C GLN A 770 20.37 30.43 17.45
N CYS A 771 21.55 30.51 16.81
CA CYS A 771 22.15 29.43 16.01
C CYS A 771 23.68 29.50 16.07
N ILE A 772 24.30 28.34 16.24
CA ILE A 772 25.74 28.06 16.22
C ILE A 772 26.21 28.09 14.76
N ASN A 773 27.28 28.84 14.48
CA ASN A 773 28.05 28.89 13.22
C ASN A 773 27.39 29.55 11.99
N LYS A 774 28.22 30.34 11.27
CA LYS A 774 27.96 31.23 10.11
C LYS A 774 27.57 32.69 10.45
N GLN A 775 28.60 33.53 10.32
CA GLN A 775 28.65 34.98 10.37
C GLN A 775 28.20 35.61 9.04
N LYS A 776 27.62 36.82 9.12
CA LYS A 776 27.95 38.05 8.35
C LYS A 776 26.69 38.81 7.89
N VAL A 777 26.66 40.09 8.25
CA VAL A 777 25.85 41.13 7.60
C VAL A 777 26.85 42.16 7.07
N ALA A 778 27.00 42.26 5.75
CA ALA A 778 27.91 43.22 5.11
C ALA A 778 27.08 44.29 4.39
N ILE A 779 27.38 45.56 4.63
CA ILE A 779 26.88 46.72 3.86
C ILE A 779 28.13 47.47 3.40
N THR A 780 28.38 47.55 2.08
CA THR A 780 29.62 48.18 1.55
C THR A 780 29.46 49.68 1.29
N ALA A 781 28.27 50.16 0.94
CA ALA A 781 27.95 51.59 0.76
C ALA A 781 26.44 51.87 0.88
N ALA A 782 26.06 52.94 1.60
CA ALA A 782 24.68 53.43 1.73
C ALA A 782 24.67 54.96 1.99
N ARG A 783 23.66 55.69 1.49
CA ARG A 783 23.54 57.16 1.62
C ARG A 783 22.77 57.57 2.88
N ASP A 784 21.60 56.97 3.10
CA ASP A 784 20.75 57.19 4.28
C ASP A 784 20.40 55.83 4.90
N VAL A 785 20.73 55.62 6.20
CA VAL A 785 20.55 54.33 6.90
C VAL A 785 19.79 54.54 8.21
N ALA A 786 18.62 53.92 8.34
CA ALA A 786 17.84 53.89 9.59
C ALA A 786 17.74 52.46 10.14
N LEU A 787 18.25 52.24 11.36
CA LEU A 787 18.21 50.95 12.06
C LEU A 787 17.39 51.07 13.35
N ILE A 788 16.28 50.33 13.45
CA ILE A 788 15.43 50.33 14.64
C ILE A 788 15.42 48.92 15.25
N ALA A 789 15.93 48.79 16.49
CA ALA A 789 15.99 47.53 17.26
C ALA A 789 16.78 46.38 16.59
N ALA A 790 18.02 46.64 16.16
CA ALA A 790 18.96 45.65 15.59
C ALA A 790 19.94 45.08 16.65
N ARG A 791 20.38 43.82 16.51
CA ARG A 791 21.35 43.15 17.42
C ARG A 791 22.38 42.33 16.63
N HIS A 792 23.66 42.38 17.02
CA HIS A 792 24.81 41.71 16.37
C HIS A 792 25.03 42.03 14.88
N ILE A 793 25.58 43.22 14.59
CA ILE A 793 26.02 43.62 13.25
C ILE A 793 27.55 43.45 13.15
N VAL A 794 28.05 42.79 12.09
CA VAL A 794 29.50 42.49 11.90
C VAL A 794 29.93 42.85 10.47
N LEU A 795 30.61 43.97 10.29
CA LEU A 795 31.18 44.44 9.02
C LEU A 795 32.60 43.86 8.85
N THR A 796 32.87 43.06 7.81
CA THR A 796 34.04 42.13 7.81
C THR A 796 35.21 42.50 6.89
N ALA A 797 35.15 43.57 6.11
CA ALA A 797 36.31 44.14 5.41
C ALA A 797 36.03 45.60 5.06
N ALA A 798 36.36 46.51 5.96
CA ALA A 798 36.41 47.94 5.72
C ALA A 798 37.82 48.39 6.10
N THR A 799 38.70 48.57 5.12
CA THR A 799 40.06 49.10 5.35
C THR A 799 40.04 50.57 5.75
N GLU A 800 38.93 51.26 5.47
CA GLU A 800 38.45 52.48 6.11
C GLU A 800 36.92 52.35 6.18
N ILE A 801 36.26 52.65 7.31
CA ILE A 801 34.83 53.01 7.28
C ILE A 801 34.80 54.50 6.94
N ALA A 802 34.74 54.81 5.65
CA ALA A 802 34.45 56.17 5.18
C ALA A 802 32.94 56.26 4.89
N LEU A 803 32.18 56.85 5.81
CA LEU A 803 30.91 57.48 5.44
C LEU A 803 31.30 58.77 4.72
N THR A 804 31.48 58.72 3.39
CA THR A 804 31.97 59.88 2.63
C THR A 804 30.95 61.03 2.68
N VAL A 805 29.66 60.70 2.76
CA VAL A 805 28.54 61.58 3.08
C VAL A 805 27.44 60.68 3.66
N ALA A 806 27.27 60.67 4.97
CA ALA A 806 25.98 60.32 5.56
C ALA A 806 25.39 61.60 6.15
N ARG A 807 24.10 61.61 6.42
CA ARG A 807 23.43 62.70 7.12
C ARG A 807 22.35 62.04 7.96
N ASP A 808 22.36 62.32 9.26
CA ASP A 808 21.37 61.81 10.21
C ASP A 808 21.34 60.26 10.32
N VAL A 809 22.25 59.70 11.13
CA VAL A 809 22.25 58.27 11.50
C VAL A 809 21.69 58.11 12.94
N PRO A 810 20.37 57.99 13.13
CA PRO A 810 19.79 57.73 14.45
C PRO A 810 19.95 56.25 14.82
N LEU A 811 20.60 55.98 15.96
CA LEU A 811 20.75 54.63 16.53
C LEU A 811 20.04 54.50 17.90
N PRO A 812 18.71 54.60 17.97
CA PRO A 812 17.98 54.41 19.23
C PRO A 812 17.99 52.91 19.61
N ALA A 813 18.61 52.59 20.75
CA ALA A 813 18.62 51.27 21.41
C ALA A 813 19.33 50.12 20.66
N ALA A 814 20.63 50.26 20.38
CA ALA A 814 21.52 49.18 19.95
C ALA A 814 22.31 48.59 21.15
N ARG A 815 22.37 47.26 21.29
CA ARG A 815 23.19 46.55 22.30
C ARG A 815 24.22 45.64 21.63
N ASP A 816 25.45 45.65 22.17
CA ASP A 816 26.66 44.91 21.75
C ASP A 816 27.17 45.22 20.32
N ILE A 817 28.04 46.24 20.22
CA ILE A 817 28.86 46.53 19.02
C ILE A 817 30.28 46.04 19.31
N ALA A 818 30.79 45.09 18.54
CA ALA A 818 32.15 44.55 18.71
C ALA A 818 32.99 44.78 17.45
N LEU A 819 34.15 45.45 17.61
CA LEU A 819 35.15 45.71 16.57
C LEU A 819 36.44 44.98 16.98
N THR A 820 36.89 44.02 16.18
CA THR A 820 37.94 43.07 16.64
C THR A 820 39.36 43.43 16.16
N ALA A 821 39.53 44.32 15.17
CA ALA A 821 40.80 44.99 14.84
C ALA A 821 40.62 46.04 13.71
N GLY A 822 41.19 47.25 13.88
CA GLY A 822 41.27 48.29 12.84
C GLY A 822 42.35 49.32 13.19
N ARG A 823 43.12 49.80 12.21
CA ARG A 823 44.05 50.94 12.35
C ARG A 823 43.57 52.06 11.41
N HIS A 824 43.48 53.28 11.93
CA HIS A 824 42.91 54.49 11.30
C HIS A 824 41.38 54.47 11.10
N MET A 825 40.63 54.96 12.08
CA MET A 825 39.25 55.42 11.90
C MET A 825 39.24 56.95 11.95
N THR A 826 38.72 57.58 10.90
CA THR A 826 38.58 59.04 10.81
C THR A 826 37.13 59.35 10.44
N VAL A 827 36.36 59.93 11.37
CA VAL A 827 35.00 60.45 11.07
C VAL A 827 35.18 61.89 10.55
N HIS A 828 34.97 62.11 9.26
CA HIS A 828 35.05 63.44 8.65
C HIS A 828 33.66 63.98 8.32
N GLN A 829 33.37 65.20 8.79
CA GLN A 829 32.15 65.99 8.51
C GLN A 829 30.79 65.30 8.75
N GLU A 830 30.39 65.17 10.02
CA GLU A 830 29.01 64.85 10.41
C GLU A 830 28.52 65.89 11.43
N LYS A 831 27.24 66.28 11.34
CA LYS A 831 26.67 67.37 12.16
C LYS A 831 26.26 66.93 13.56
N THR A 832 25.88 65.67 13.77
CA THR A 832 25.42 65.18 15.08
C THR A 832 25.47 63.65 15.15
N VAL A 833 26.05 63.10 16.22
CA VAL A 833 25.97 61.68 16.57
C VAL A 833 25.34 61.58 17.96
N ALA A 834 24.23 60.85 18.10
CA ALA A 834 23.53 60.65 19.38
C ALA A 834 23.47 59.16 19.74
N LEU A 835 23.94 58.80 20.95
CA LEU A 835 24.01 57.43 21.47
C LEU A 835 23.23 57.35 22.78
N THR A 836 22.33 56.37 22.95
CA THR A 836 21.53 56.17 24.17
C THR A 836 21.50 54.68 24.56
N GLU A 837 21.80 54.34 25.82
CA GLU A 837 21.85 52.96 26.40
C GLU A 837 22.83 51.95 25.76
N VAL A 838 24.12 52.30 25.66
CA VAL A 838 25.18 51.42 25.09
C VAL A 838 26.11 50.85 26.19
N LEU A 839 26.59 49.62 26.03
CA LEU A 839 27.42 48.89 27.02
C LEU A 839 28.76 48.44 26.37
N GLY A 840 29.90 48.82 26.95
CA GLY A 840 31.24 48.37 26.56
C GLY A 840 31.79 48.95 25.24
N ILE A 841 32.36 50.15 25.28
CA ILE A 841 33.07 50.77 24.14
C ILE A 841 34.45 51.27 24.61
N PRO A 842 35.57 50.86 23.99
CA PRO A 842 36.84 51.57 24.12
C PRO A 842 36.93 52.68 23.05
N LEU A 843 37.14 53.94 23.46
CA LEU A 843 37.34 55.08 22.56
C LEU A 843 38.71 55.72 22.81
N THR A 844 39.46 56.00 21.74
CA THR A 844 40.81 56.60 21.79
C THR A 844 40.85 57.86 20.92
N ALA A 845 41.35 59.00 21.44
CA ALA A 845 41.54 60.27 20.71
C ALA A 845 40.27 61.00 20.20
N ALA A 846 39.29 61.23 21.07
CA ALA A 846 38.06 61.99 20.73
C ALA A 846 38.11 63.44 21.24
N ARG A 847 37.42 64.39 20.57
CA ARG A 847 37.38 65.80 21.04
C ARG A 847 36.19 66.09 21.95
N ASP A 848 34.96 65.84 21.52
CA ASP A 848 33.75 66.13 22.31
C ASP A 848 32.88 64.88 22.45
N ILE A 849 32.65 64.41 23.68
CA ILE A 849 31.83 63.22 23.95
C ILE A 849 30.77 63.54 25.02
N SER A 850 29.51 63.22 24.74
CA SER A 850 28.41 63.25 25.71
C SER A 850 27.86 61.84 25.94
N LEU A 851 27.90 61.36 27.19
CA LEU A 851 27.44 60.01 27.56
C LEU A 851 26.32 60.09 28.61
N THR A 852 25.18 59.47 28.30
CA THR A 852 24.03 59.38 29.21
C THR A 852 23.75 57.91 29.55
N ALA A 853 23.66 57.58 30.84
CA ALA A 853 23.37 56.23 31.38
C ALA A 853 24.36 55.11 30.96
N ALA A 854 25.61 55.46 30.64
CA ALA A 854 26.63 54.51 30.17
C ALA A 854 27.26 53.68 31.30
N ARG A 855 27.65 52.42 31.02
CA ARG A 855 28.37 51.55 31.99
C ARG A 855 29.57 50.83 31.37
N LYS A 856 30.69 50.73 32.12
CA LYS A 856 31.94 50.01 31.73
C LYS A 856 32.54 50.54 30.41
N VAL A 857 32.97 51.80 30.40
CA VAL A 857 33.54 52.47 29.21
C VAL A 857 34.99 52.85 29.49
N ALA A 858 35.90 52.62 28.54
CA ALA A 858 37.32 52.99 28.67
C ALA A 858 37.69 54.07 27.63
N LEU A 859 38.18 55.22 28.09
CA LEU A 859 38.47 56.40 27.28
C LEU A 859 39.95 56.78 27.41
N THR A 860 40.66 56.94 26.29
CA THR A 860 42.08 57.33 26.29
C THR A 860 42.26 58.55 25.40
N THR A 861 42.86 59.62 25.94
CA THR A 861 43.04 60.95 25.31
C THR A 861 41.75 61.56 24.73
N VAL A 862 41.00 62.30 25.57
CA VAL A 862 39.78 63.02 25.15
C VAL A 862 39.90 64.53 25.46
N ARG A 863 39.27 65.44 24.70
CA ARG A 863 39.34 66.88 25.03
C ARG A 863 38.30 67.27 26.07
N ASP A 864 37.02 67.23 25.70
CA ASP A 864 35.89 67.70 26.51
C ASP A 864 34.85 66.56 26.66
N ILE A 865 34.48 66.25 27.90
CA ILE A 865 33.55 65.16 28.25
C ILE A 865 32.41 65.66 29.12
N THR A 866 31.18 65.27 28.77
CA THR A 866 30.00 65.41 29.65
C THR A 866 29.43 64.03 30.00
N LEU A 867 29.31 63.75 31.30
CA LEU A 867 28.77 62.48 31.83
C LEU A 867 27.48 62.71 32.61
N ILE A 868 26.41 62.00 32.24
CA ILE A 868 25.11 62.02 32.91
C ILE A 868 24.73 60.58 33.30
N ALA A 869 24.56 60.31 34.59
CA ALA A 869 24.15 58.99 35.12
C ALA A 869 25.04 57.78 34.71
N ALA A 870 26.35 57.96 34.53
CA ALA A 870 27.28 56.91 34.09
C ALA A 870 27.93 56.12 35.27
N ARG A 871 28.33 54.84 35.07
CA ARG A 871 29.01 54.00 36.09
C ARG A 871 30.19 53.19 35.54
N ALA A 872 31.27 53.07 36.31
CA ALA A 872 32.49 52.32 35.94
C ALA A 872 33.14 52.83 34.63
N ILE A 873 33.62 54.07 34.63
CA ILE A 873 34.37 54.68 33.52
C ILE A 873 35.88 54.61 33.85
N THR A 874 36.70 54.16 32.91
CA THR A 874 38.17 54.23 33.02
C THR A 874 38.67 55.32 32.06
N LEU A 875 39.39 56.31 32.57
CA LEU A 875 39.84 57.47 31.77
C LEU A 875 41.35 57.68 31.89
N THR A 876 42.06 57.69 30.77
CA THR A 876 43.53 57.68 30.76
C THR A 876 44.13 59.09 30.59
N ALA A 877 43.45 60.02 29.90
CA ALA A 877 43.85 61.45 29.79
C ALA A 877 42.69 62.33 29.26
N ALA A 878 42.40 63.48 29.89
CA ALA A 878 41.44 64.49 29.37
C ALA A 878 41.81 65.95 29.70
N ARG A 879 41.21 66.93 28.99
CA ARG A 879 41.44 68.38 29.22
C ARG A 879 40.39 69.02 30.12
N GLU A 880 39.10 68.83 29.86
CA GLU A 880 38.00 69.26 30.73
C GLU A 880 36.98 68.13 30.94
N VAL A 881 36.47 68.02 32.17
CA VAL A 881 35.51 66.97 32.56
C VAL A 881 34.35 67.60 33.33
N ALA A 882 33.14 67.52 32.79
CA ALA A 882 31.90 67.92 33.45
C ALA A 882 31.12 66.67 33.90
N ILE A 883 30.90 66.56 35.21
CA ILE A 883 30.20 65.42 35.84
C ILE A 883 28.90 65.94 36.44
N ASN A 884 27.76 65.41 35.99
CA ASN A 884 26.47 65.68 36.59
C ASN A 884 25.92 64.39 37.20
N THR A 885 26.15 64.21 38.50
CA THR A 885 25.64 63.07 39.27
C THR A 885 24.36 63.45 39.99
N THR A 886 23.23 63.04 39.43
CA THR A 886 22.04 62.67 40.19
C THR A 886 21.79 61.19 40.00
#